data_AF-A0A6P8P045-F1
#
_entry.id   AF-A0A6P8P045-F1
#
_cell.length_a   1.000
_cell.length_b   1.000
_cell.length_c   1.000
_cell.angle_alpha   90.00
_cell.angle_beta   90.00
_cell.angle_gamma   90.00
#
_symmetry.space_group_name_H-M   'P 1'
#
loop_
_entity.id
_entity.type
_entity.pdbx_description
1 polymer ?
#
loop_
_entity_poly.entity_id
_entity_poly.type
_entity_poly.pdbx_seq_one_letter_code
_entity_poly.pdbx_strand_id
1 'polypeptide(L)'
;MAYLVVAMLVLSSALAVALGSDFQDCKKVLGANVLEVLPGGGWDNLRNVEMGIVMNRNYSLCRTTEDGDYIIPNDIYVIARKQSNVEINSELIESWLNYTDGFSRSINAEASFLSLVNGKFSSSNEKTKVHNVYDQTATTRVQVRHHIYTVKAAPNFAFDPAFKKQLLDIGNKLENNQSREAEYLAELLVLNYGTHVLTSLEAGASLIQEDQIKKTFLLDHISLKAAVTAAASATFFSKVNVGIGGGTQVLNDVTKSYMENTVDSKIESHGSVPFYPGITLQKWQEGIPNRLVSIDKFGLPLPFFINVETLQDLPEPTVKRVAATMENAIRLYYAINTHPGCVNMNSRNFNFQANVNDGSCQDANTNFTFGGVYQECRGLFGKDTEELCQTYRTKNPLTGDFSCPSNYISVLMHSEERSVTKPETECHNSCHRCWLFAKCCHRECGINYYTSKVRFSAYWCAALTPVEPNSGFLFGGLYSVGEVNPVTGINSCPSYFYPLSLFENLKVCVSDDYEQGFQYSNPFGGFFSCQAGNPLTGHLKGQSPGLLQDFFYQNPTDYPMKCPLGYSQHKAYLSDGCQVLYCLQAGAFFAQGLAPIKLPPFSQPPAFNSSTSEAVLVQAEGSKAWVKLQGTSSWRIANATDEKQLSLLFKPKTSEGPSGGAVAGITVAVTALLAAVIIAVIYGVRQYKNRGLRGQQAGHLIEEHEGYGALESTLDPGTD
;
A
#
# COMPACT_ATOMS: atom_id res chain seq x y z
N MET A 1 37.54 -41.83 -33.73
CA MET A 1 36.76 -40.62 -34.05
C MET A 1 35.25 -40.82 -33.88
N ALA A 2 34.66 -41.94 -34.31
CA ALA A 2 33.20 -42.17 -34.15
C ALA A 2 32.73 -42.31 -32.68
N TYR A 3 33.51 -42.98 -31.81
CA TYR A 3 33.15 -43.14 -30.39
C TYR A 3 33.19 -41.84 -29.57
N LEU A 4 34.02 -40.86 -29.97
CA LEU A 4 34.11 -39.56 -29.30
C LEU A 4 32.94 -38.64 -29.65
N VAL A 5 32.42 -38.77 -30.88
CA VAL A 5 31.26 -38.01 -31.35
C VAL A 5 29.97 -38.54 -30.72
N VAL A 6 29.85 -39.86 -30.54
CA VAL A 6 28.71 -40.47 -29.82
C VAL A 6 28.76 -40.14 -28.33
N ALA A 7 29.94 -40.14 -27.70
CA ALA A 7 30.10 -39.72 -26.31
C ALA A 7 29.77 -38.22 -26.10
N MET A 8 30.19 -37.35 -27.04
CA MET A 8 29.82 -35.92 -27.02
C MET A 8 28.32 -35.69 -27.25
N LEU A 9 27.69 -36.48 -28.13
CA LEU A 9 26.24 -36.38 -28.37
C LEU A 9 25.41 -36.87 -27.16
N VAL A 10 25.85 -37.94 -26.51
CA VAL A 10 25.21 -38.44 -25.27
C VAL A 10 25.47 -37.50 -24.07
N LEU A 11 26.65 -36.87 -23.99
CA LEU A 11 26.88 -35.81 -23.00
C LEU A 11 26.08 -34.54 -23.31
N SER A 12 25.84 -34.21 -24.58
CA SER A 12 25.05 -33.03 -24.95
C SER A 12 23.54 -33.22 -24.71
N SER A 13 23.02 -34.44 -24.85
CA SER A 13 21.64 -34.74 -24.45
C SER A 13 21.49 -34.85 -22.92
N ALA A 14 22.52 -35.29 -22.20
CA ALA A 14 22.54 -35.24 -20.74
C ALA A 14 22.74 -33.83 -20.17
N LEU A 15 23.47 -32.94 -20.86
CA LEU A 15 23.62 -31.53 -20.48
C LEU A 15 22.40 -30.67 -20.84
N ALA A 16 21.65 -31.02 -21.90
CA ALA A 16 20.38 -30.37 -22.20
C ALA A 16 19.30 -30.65 -21.14
N VAL A 17 19.44 -31.76 -20.39
CA VAL A 17 18.60 -32.06 -19.21
C VAL A 17 19.11 -31.34 -17.94
N ALA A 18 20.29 -30.71 -17.99
CA ALA A 18 20.89 -29.97 -16.86
C ALA A 18 20.80 -28.44 -16.99
N LEU A 19 20.31 -27.92 -18.12
CA LEU A 19 19.81 -26.54 -18.23
C LEU A 19 18.35 -26.58 -17.79
N GLY A 20 18.04 -25.96 -16.64
CA GLY A 20 16.70 -25.97 -16.07
C GLY A 20 15.65 -25.73 -17.15
N SER A 21 14.74 -26.69 -17.30
CA SER A 21 13.68 -26.63 -18.31
C SER A 21 12.83 -25.40 -18.09
N ASP A 22 12.67 -24.58 -19.14
CA ASP A 22 11.74 -23.45 -19.10
C ASP A 22 10.31 -24.00 -18.92
N PHE A 23 9.41 -23.20 -18.35
CA PHE A 23 8.01 -23.60 -18.12
C PHE A 23 7.34 -24.15 -19.40
N GLN A 24 7.68 -23.57 -20.55
CA GLN A 24 7.19 -24.04 -21.86
C GLN A 24 7.74 -25.41 -22.25
N ASP A 25 8.94 -25.77 -21.81
CA ASP A 25 9.52 -27.07 -22.07
C ASP A 25 8.80 -28.15 -21.26
N CYS A 26 8.52 -27.90 -19.98
CA CYS A 26 7.71 -28.80 -19.16
C CYS A 26 6.33 -29.05 -19.77
N LYS A 27 5.67 -27.99 -20.26
CA LYS A 27 4.35 -28.10 -20.91
C LYS A 27 4.40 -28.95 -22.18
N LYS A 28 5.42 -28.77 -23.02
CA LYS A 28 5.60 -29.56 -24.26
C LYS A 28 5.91 -31.03 -23.98
N VAL A 29 6.73 -31.30 -22.98
CA VAL A 29 7.16 -32.68 -22.65
C VAL A 29 6.03 -33.49 -22.02
N LEU A 30 5.27 -32.89 -21.11
CA LEU A 30 4.28 -33.62 -20.32
C LEU A 30 2.90 -33.68 -20.98
N GLY A 31 2.56 -32.74 -21.86
CA GLY A 31 1.23 -32.66 -22.47
C GLY A 31 0.08 -32.41 -21.46
N ALA A 32 0.41 -32.11 -20.20
CA ALA A 32 -0.52 -31.84 -19.12
C ALA A 32 -0.88 -30.35 -19.02
N ASN A 33 -2.03 -30.07 -18.42
CA ASN A 33 -2.44 -28.69 -18.12
C ASN A 33 -1.64 -28.15 -16.94
N VAL A 34 -1.67 -26.83 -16.74
CA VAL A 34 -1.00 -26.19 -15.61
C VAL A 34 -2.05 -25.86 -14.57
N LEU A 35 -1.77 -26.16 -13.30
CA LEU A 35 -2.68 -25.79 -12.23
C LEU A 35 -2.68 -24.27 -12.10
N GLU A 36 -3.82 -23.63 -12.34
CA GLU A 36 -3.97 -22.18 -12.27
C GLU A 36 -4.14 -21.67 -10.82
N VAL A 37 -4.64 -22.53 -9.93
CA VAL A 37 -4.86 -22.21 -8.52
C VAL A 37 -3.55 -22.41 -7.74
N LEU A 38 -2.77 -21.33 -7.58
CA LEU A 38 -1.44 -21.38 -6.96
C LEU A 38 -1.32 -20.42 -5.76
N PRO A 39 -0.90 -20.89 -4.58
CA PRO A 39 -0.59 -20.03 -3.44
C PRO A 39 0.66 -19.15 -3.70
N GLY A 40 1.02 -18.34 -2.70
CA GLY A 40 2.16 -17.46 -2.72
C GLY A 40 1.90 -16.08 -3.32
N GLY A 41 0.65 -15.80 -3.69
CA GLY A 41 0.17 -14.46 -4.00
C GLY A 41 -0.09 -13.64 -2.74
N GLY A 42 0.07 -12.33 -2.84
CA GLY A 42 -0.38 -11.38 -1.83
C GLY A 42 -1.90 -11.28 -1.79
N TRP A 43 -2.44 -10.83 -0.67
CA TRP A 43 -3.88 -10.73 -0.42
C TRP A 43 -4.22 -9.50 0.41
N ASP A 44 -5.18 -8.72 -0.06
CA ASP A 44 -5.79 -7.65 0.72
C ASP A 44 -7.03 -8.18 1.44
N ASN A 45 -6.87 -8.35 2.75
CA ASN A 45 -7.89 -8.95 3.61
C ASN A 45 -9.04 -8.00 3.98
N LEU A 46 -8.95 -6.69 3.68
CA LEU A 46 -10.07 -5.77 3.89
C LEU A 46 -11.04 -5.80 2.70
N ARG A 47 -10.50 -5.90 1.48
CA ARG A 47 -11.26 -5.91 0.21
C ARG A 47 -11.58 -7.30 -0.32
N ASN A 48 -10.91 -8.32 0.20
CA ASN A 48 -10.91 -9.69 -0.35
C ASN A 48 -10.43 -9.75 -1.81
N VAL A 49 -9.27 -9.15 -2.11
CA VAL A 49 -8.68 -9.17 -3.47
C VAL A 49 -7.26 -9.74 -3.48
N GLU A 50 -6.95 -10.48 -4.54
CA GLU A 50 -5.59 -10.96 -4.80
C GLU A 50 -4.69 -9.82 -5.27
N MET A 51 -3.45 -9.83 -4.80
CA MET A 51 -2.45 -8.78 -5.01
C MET A 51 -1.22 -9.34 -5.75
N GLY A 52 -0.11 -8.60 -5.75
CA GLY A 52 1.14 -9.03 -6.39
C GLY A 52 1.69 -10.37 -5.87
N ILE A 53 2.55 -11.00 -6.67
CA ILE A 53 3.17 -12.30 -6.36
C ILE A 53 4.29 -12.11 -5.32
N VAL A 54 4.22 -12.83 -4.20
CA VAL A 54 5.23 -12.77 -3.12
C VAL A 54 6.21 -13.94 -3.20
N MET A 55 5.72 -15.12 -3.56
CA MET A 55 6.50 -16.34 -3.69
C MET A 55 7.00 -16.55 -5.12
N ASN A 56 8.26 -16.94 -5.27
CA ASN A 56 8.83 -17.32 -6.56
C ASN A 56 8.18 -18.60 -7.12
N ARG A 57 7.91 -18.64 -8.43
CA ARG A 57 7.32 -19.79 -9.12
C ARG A 57 8.34 -20.44 -10.05
N ASN A 58 9.04 -21.45 -9.53
CA ASN A 58 10.03 -22.22 -10.30
C ASN A 58 9.41 -23.53 -10.83
N TYR A 59 9.55 -23.81 -12.12
CA TYR A 59 9.07 -25.04 -12.79
C TYR A 59 10.19 -25.96 -13.28
N SER A 60 11.44 -25.71 -12.89
CA SER A 60 12.62 -26.40 -13.44
C SER A 60 12.66 -27.92 -13.25
N LEU A 61 11.81 -28.50 -12.40
CA LEU A 61 11.73 -29.95 -12.16
C LEU A 61 10.52 -30.60 -12.86
N CYS A 62 9.73 -29.83 -13.61
CA CYS A 62 8.52 -30.29 -14.30
C CYS A 62 7.61 -31.18 -13.43
N ARG A 63 7.40 -30.80 -12.17
CA ARG A 63 6.57 -31.59 -11.25
C ARG A 63 5.10 -31.57 -11.68
N THR A 64 4.41 -32.66 -11.40
CA THR A 64 2.96 -32.77 -11.60
C THR A 64 2.24 -33.06 -10.28
N THR A 65 0.91 -32.97 -10.30
CA THR A 65 0.06 -33.62 -9.30
C THR A 65 0.27 -35.13 -9.34
N GLU A 66 -0.06 -35.82 -8.25
CA GLU A 66 0.12 -37.27 -8.15
C GLU A 66 -0.73 -38.07 -9.16
N ASP A 67 -1.86 -37.52 -9.59
CA ASP A 67 -2.70 -38.08 -10.66
C ASP A 67 -2.23 -37.70 -12.08
N GLY A 68 -1.22 -36.84 -12.20
CA GLY A 68 -0.63 -36.45 -13.49
C GLY A 68 -1.45 -35.45 -14.31
N ASP A 69 -2.56 -34.94 -13.77
CA ASP A 69 -3.47 -34.04 -14.50
C ASP A 69 -2.89 -32.63 -14.68
N TYR A 70 -2.10 -32.15 -13.71
CA TYR A 70 -1.59 -30.78 -13.70
C TYR A 70 -0.11 -30.66 -13.41
N ILE A 71 0.57 -29.75 -14.11
CA ILE A 71 1.93 -29.28 -13.82
C ILE A 71 1.88 -28.28 -12.66
N ILE A 72 2.80 -28.41 -11.71
CA ILE A 72 2.90 -27.59 -10.50
C ILE A 72 4.34 -27.06 -10.29
N PRO A 73 4.51 -25.88 -9.67
CA PRO A 73 5.81 -25.38 -9.24
C PRO A 73 6.54 -26.31 -8.25
N ASN A 74 7.86 -26.15 -8.19
CA ASN A 74 8.75 -26.95 -7.36
C ASN A 74 8.44 -26.80 -5.86
N ASP A 75 8.17 -25.59 -5.39
CA ASP A 75 7.93 -25.26 -3.98
C ASP A 75 6.45 -25.36 -3.58
N ILE A 76 5.67 -26.16 -4.32
CA ILE A 76 4.26 -26.41 -4.07
C ILE A 76 4.02 -27.92 -3.90
N TYR A 77 3.06 -28.25 -3.04
CA TYR A 77 2.53 -29.59 -2.93
C TYR A 77 1.01 -29.56 -2.94
N VAL A 78 0.42 -30.63 -3.47
CA VAL A 78 -1.02 -30.72 -3.74
C VAL A 78 -1.57 -31.96 -3.05
N ILE A 79 -2.70 -31.82 -2.37
CA ILE A 79 -3.41 -32.90 -1.70
C ILE A 79 -4.73 -33.12 -2.44
N ALA A 80 -4.92 -34.29 -3.04
CA ALA A 80 -6.18 -34.66 -3.67
C ALA A 80 -7.26 -34.86 -2.59
N ARG A 81 -8.36 -34.10 -2.68
CA ARG A 81 -9.53 -34.23 -1.81
C ARG A 81 -10.69 -34.93 -2.50
N LYS A 82 -10.95 -34.57 -3.76
CA LYS A 82 -12.02 -35.12 -4.61
C LYS A 82 -13.38 -35.16 -3.87
N GLN A 83 -13.69 -34.08 -3.14
CA GLN A 83 -14.89 -33.95 -2.31
C GLN A 83 -15.96 -33.10 -3.01
N SER A 84 -17.22 -33.53 -2.91
CA SER A 84 -18.39 -32.81 -3.42
C SER A 84 -19.38 -32.58 -2.29
N ASN A 85 -19.64 -31.33 -1.96
CA ASN A 85 -20.61 -30.93 -0.94
C ASN A 85 -21.77 -30.18 -1.62
N VAL A 86 -22.98 -30.69 -1.40
CA VAL A 86 -24.22 -30.03 -1.82
C VAL A 86 -24.92 -29.62 -0.53
N GLU A 87 -25.00 -28.31 -0.26
CA GLU A 87 -25.74 -27.82 0.90
C GLU A 87 -27.22 -27.79 0.56
N ILE A 88 -27.97 -28.75 1.14
CA ILE A 88 -29.42 -28.90 0.93
C ILE A 88 -30.21 -27.88 1.76
N ASN A 89 -29.62 -27.37 2.85
CA ASN A 89 -30.20 -26.31 3.68
C ASN A 89 -29.33 -25.05 3.53
N SER A 90 -29.96 -23.91 3.21
CA SER A 90 -29.27 -22.63 3.11
C SER A 90 -28.82 -22.07 4.47
N GLU A 91 -27.76 -21.26 4.41
CA GLU A 91 -27.32 -20.39 5.49
C GLU A 91 -28.23 -19.15 5.56
N LEU A 92 -28.64 -18.74 6.76
CA LEU A 92 -29.35 -17.49 7.00
C LEU A 92 -28.43 -16.50 7.75
N ILE A 93 -28.15 -15.36 7.12
CA ILE A 93 -27.28 -14.30 7.62
C ILE A 93 -28.16 -13.08 7.95
N GLU A 94 -28.49 -12.92 9.23
CA GLU A 94 -29.42 -11.87 9.70
C GLU A 94 -28.80 -10.47 9.76
N SER A 95 -27.46 -10.38 9.73
CA SER A 95 -26.72 -9.13 9.85
C SER A 95 -25.44 -9.12 9.01
N TRP A 96 -25.24 -8.02 8.28
CA TRP A 96 -24.02 -7.70 7.53
C TRP A 96 -22.74 -7.71 8.38
N LEU A 97 -22.86 -7.54 9.71
CA LEU A 97 -21.73 -7.66 10.65
C LEU A 97 -21.16 -9.08 10.67
N ASN A 98 -21.99 -10.09 10.44
CA ASN A 98 -21.57 -11.50 10.44
C ASN A 98 -21.34 -12.04 9.02
N TYR A 99 -21.58 -11.22 8.00
CA TYR A 99 -21.38 -11.62 6.61
C TYR A 99 -19.90 -11.86 6.32
N THR A 100 -19.62 -13.01 5.70
CA THR A 100 -18.32 -13.40 5.15
C THR A 100 -18.52 -13.85 3.71
N ASP A 101 -17.59 -13.51 2.82
CA ASP A 101 -17.61 -13.96 1.43
C ASP A 101 -17.42 -15.48 1.38
N GLY A 102 -18.10 -16.15 0.45
CA GLY A 102 -18.05 -17.60 0.32
C GLY A 102 -16.67 -18.18 -0.03
N PHE A 103 -15.72 -17.36 -0.48
CA PHE A 103 -14.39 -17.81 -0.97
C PHE A 103 -13.19 -17.27 -0.19
N SER A 104 -13.42 -16.45 0.84
CA SER A 104 -12.37 -15.92 1.72
C SER A 104 -12.74 -16.06 3.20
N ARG A 105 -13.71 -16.92 3.51
CA ARG A 105 -14.16 -17.18 4.88
C ARG A 105 -13.00 -17.55 5.80
N SER A 106 -12.12 -18.44 5.35
CA SER A 106 -11.03 -18.96 6.18
C SER A 106 -9.94 -17.93 6.45
N ILE A 107 -9.52 -17.16 5.45
CA ILE A 107 -8.53 -16.08 5.64
C ILE A 107 -9.09 -14.88 6.42
N ASN A 108 -10.40 -14.62 6.33
CA ASN A 108 -11.03 -13.55 7.11
C ASN A 108 -11.19 -13.91 8.59
N ALA A 109 -11.32 -15.20 8.90
CA ALA A 109 -11.40 -15.71 10.27
C ALA A 109 -10.03 -15.81 10.97
N GLU A 110 -8.93 -15.59 10.26
CA GLU A 110 -7.59 -15.59 10.83
C GLU A 110 -7.41 -14.47 11.87
N ALA A 111 -6.73 -14.80 12.97
CA ALA A 111 -6.55 -13.93 14.12
C ALA A 111 -5.24 -13.13 14.01
N SER A 112 -5.23 -12.09 13.16
CA SER A 112 -4.09 -11.17 13.01
C SER A 112 -4.34 -9.78 13.59
N PHE A 113 -4.66 -8.80 12.75
CA PHE A 113 -4.73 -7.39 13.11
C PHE A 113 -6.03 -7.09 13.86
N LEU A 114 -7.12 -6.91 13.12
CA LEU A 114 -8.47 -6.76 13.68
C LEU A 114 -9.43 -7.57 12.82
N SER A 115 -9.71 -8.81 13.23
CA SER A 115 -10.52 -9.74 12.42
C SER A 115 -11.94 -9.24 12.14
N LEU A 116 -12.49 -8.39 13.01
CA LEU A 116 -13.81 -7.78 12.86
C LEU A 116 -13.97 -6.94 11.58
N VAL A 117 -12.88 -6.39 11.04
CA VAL A 117 -12.91 -5.57 9.81
C VAL A 117 -12.50 -6.32 8.54
N ASN A 118 -12.06 -7.57 8.65
CA ASN A 118 -11.71 -8.38 7.49
C ASN A 118 -12.93 -8.56 6.56
N GLY A 119 -12.72 -8.31 5.26
CA GLY A 119 -13.73 -8.39 4.21
C GLY A 119 -14.84 -7.32 4.26
N LYS A 120 -14.78 -6.33 5.16
CA LYS A 120 -15.84 -5.30 5.27
C LYS A 120 -15.88 -4.28 4.14
N PHE A 121 -14.87 -4.31 3.27
CA PHE A 121 -14.79 -3.50 2.04
C PHE A 121 -14.82 -4.38 0.78
N SER A 122 -15.27 -5.64 0.90
CA SER A 122 -15.55 -6.46 -0.28
C SER A 122 -16.83 -5.98 -0.95
N SER A 123 -16.90 -6.09 -2.28
CA SER A 123 -18.10 -5.69 -3.03
C SER A 123 -19.35 -6.42 -2.54
N SER A 124 -19.21 -7.69 -2.14
CA SER A 124 -20.32 -8.47 -1.63
C SER A 124 -20.77 -8.00 -0.25
N ASN A 125 -19.84 -7.70 0.68
CA ASN A 125 -20.20 -7.16 1.99
C ASN A 125 -20.89 -5.79 1.88
N GLU A 126 -20.36 -4.88 1.06
CA GLU A 126 -20.94 -3.55 0.86
C GLU A 126 -22.36 -3.62 0.31
N LYS A 127 -22.59 -4.47 -0.71
CA LYS A 127 -23.94 -4.72 -1.27
C LYS A 127 -24.88 -5.31 -0.23
N THR A 128 -24.44 -6.33 0.51
CA THR A 128 -25.24 -6.93 1.59
C THR A 128 -25.59 -5.89 2.65
N LYS A 129 -24.65 -5.03 3.05
CA LYS A 129 -24.89 -3.96 4.03
C LYS A 129 -25.93 -2.97 3.55
N VAL A 130 -25.85 -2.53 2.29
CA VAL A 130 -26.84 -1.64 1.66
C VAL A 130 -28.24 -2.28 1.72
N HIS A 131 -28.39 -3.52 1.26
CA HIS A 131 -29.69 -4.23 1.29
C HIS A 131 -30.19 -4.48 2.71
N ASN A 132 -29.32 -4.90 3.63
CA ASN A 132 -29.71 -5.18 5.02
C ASN A 132 -30.21 -3.92 5.74
N VAL A 133 -29.64 -2.75 5.42
CA VAL A 133 -29.97 -1.47 6.06
C VAL A 133 -31.15 -0.79 5.38
N TYR A 134 -31.07 -0.50 4.08
CA TYR A 134 -32.07 0.30 3.38
C TYR A 134 -33.33 -0.49 3.03
N ASP A 135 -33.16 -1.73 2.55
CA ASP A 135 -34.29 -2.59 2.19
C ASP A 135 -34.81 -3.41 3.38
N GLN A 136 -34.19 -3.26 4.54
CA GLN A 136 -34.50 -4.01 5.77
C GLN A 136 -34.54 -5.51 5.52
N THR A 137 -33.51 -6.05 4.88
CA THR A 137 -33.43 -7.47 4.51
C THR A 137 -32.48 -8.27 5.41
N ALA A 138 -32.57 -9.58 5.31
CA ALA A 138 -31.54 -10.53 5.70
C ALA A 138 -31.11 -11.32 4.47
N THR A 139 -29.93 -11.93 4.52
CA THR A 139 -29.38 -12.67 3.38
C THR A 139 -29.55 -14.17 3.59
N THR A 140 -30.03 -14.89 2.59
CA THR A 140 -29.98 -16.36 2.55
C THR A 140 -28.99 -16.81 1.48
N ARG A 141 -28.15 -17.79 1.79
CA ARG A 141 -27.14 -18.33 0.89
C ARG A 141 -27.32 -19.83 0.69
N VAL A 142 -27.46 -20.26 -0.55
CA VAL A 142 -27.43 -21.67 -0.98
C VAL A 142 -26.15 -21.89 -1.78
N GLN A 143 -25.46 -23.01 -1.59
CA GLN A 143 -24.26 -23.29 -2.36
C GLN A 143 -24.05 -24.76 -2.69
N VAL A 144 -23.49 -25.02 -3.87
CA VAL A 144 -22.89 -26.29 -4.27
C VAL A 144 -21.40 -26.08 -4.43
N ARG A 145 -20.59 -26.92 -3.79
CA ARG A 145 -19.12 -26.78 -3.75
C ARG A 145 -18.45 -28.10 -4.07
N HIS A 146 -17.51 -28.07 -5.01
CA HIS A 146 -16.64 -29.19 -5.34
C HIS A 146 -15.20 -28.84 -4.99
N HIS A 147 -14.65 -29.44 -3.93
CA HIS A 147 -13.27 -29.27 -3.50
C HIS A 147 -12.43 -30.42 -4.08
N ILE A 148 -11.67 -30.12 -5.13
CA ILE A 148 -10.88 -31.12 -5.86
C ILE A 148 -9.50 -31.27 -5.24
N TYR A 149 -8.78 -30.17 -5.04
CA TYR A 149 -7.43 -30.17 -4.47
C TYR A 149 -7.26 -29.14 -3.36
N THR A 150 -6.44 -29.47 -2.37
CA THR A 150 -5.83 -28.48 -1.48
C THR A 150 -4.40 -28.22 -1.95
N VAL A 151 -4.08 -26.98 -2.34
CA VAL A 151 -2.78 -26.58 -2.89
C VAL A 151 -2.04 -25.76 -1.85
N LYS A 152 -0.82 -26.17 -1.48
CA LYS A 152 -0.05 -25.54 -0.39
C LYS A 152 1.35 -25.11 -0.83
N ALA A 153 1.78 -23.97 -0.33
CA ALA A 153 3.16 -23.50 -0.46
C ALA A 153 4.08 -24.24 0.55
N ALA A 154 5.33 -24.47 0.15
CA ALA A 154 6.35 -24.95 1.07
C ALA A 154 6.63 -23.90 2.17
N PRO A 155 6.89 -24.29 3.44
CA PRO A 155 7.07 -23.33 4.54
C PRO A 155 8.21 -22.31 4.35
N ASN A 156 9.27 -22.66 3.63
CA ASN A 156 10.48 -21.88 3.41
C ASN A 156 10.66 -21.50 1.92
N PHE A 157 9.57 -21.09 1.27
CA PHE A 157 9.61 -20.70 -0.13
C PHE A 157 10.52 -19.48 -0.36
N ALA A 158 11.13 -19.41 -1.54
CA ALA A 158 11.91 -18.25 -1.94
C ALA A 158 10.99 -17.09 -2.38
N PHE A 159 11.36 -15.86 -2.04
CA PHE A 159 10.64 -14.68 -2.50
C PHE A 159 10.79 -14.45 -4.00
N ASP A 160 9.72 -13.91 -4.60
CA ASP A 160 9.78 -13.33 -5.93
C ASP A 160 10.85 -12.22 -5.99
N PRO A 161 11.69 -12.17 -7.05
CA PRO A 161 12.78 -11.20 -7.14
C PRO A 161 12.35 -9.73 -7.04
N ALA A 162 11.18 -9.37 -7.58
CA ALA A 162 10.68 -8.00 -7.55
C ALA A 162 10.19 -7.62 -6.14
N PHE A 163 9.50 -8.55 -5.45
CA PHE A 163 9.12 -8.38 -4.06
C PHE A 163 10.35 -8.25 -3.14
N LYS A 164 11.31 -9.16 -3.31
CA LYS A 164 12.55 -9.17 -2.53
C LYS A 164 13.33 -7.86 -2.68
N LYS A 165 13.43 -7.32 -3.89
CA LYS A 165 14.10 -6.04 -4.15
C LYS A 165 13.48 -4.89 -3.33
N GLN A 166 12.15 -4.80 -3.25
CA GLN A 166 11.48 -3.75 -2.48
C GLN A 166 11.78 -3.85 -0.97
N LEU A 167 11.85 -5.07 -0.41
CA LEU A 167 12.29 -5.27 0.97
C LEU A 167 13.74 -4.83 1.20
N LEU A 168 14.64 -5.10 0.26
CA LEU A 168 16.03 -4.64 0.33
C LEU A 168 16.11 -3.11 0.29
N ASP A 169 15.27 -2.46 -0.52
CA ASP A 169 15.21 -1.00 -0.60
C ASP A 169 14.73 -0.39 0.73
N ILE A 170 13.70 -0.95 1.37
CA ILE A 170 13.25 -0.53 2.71
C ILE A 170 14.38 -0.69 3.73
N GLY A 171 15.03 -1.86 3.77
CA GLY A 171 16.17 -2.11 4.67
C GLY A 171 17.30 -1.11 4.44
N ASN A 172 17.61 -0.81 3.18
CA ASN A 172 18.59 0.20 2.82
C ASN A 172 18.24 1.60 3.32
N LYS A 173 16.96 2.00 3.30
CA LYS A 173 16.51 3.30 3.84
C LYS A 173 16.62 3.35 5.36
N LEU A 174 16.27 2.27 6.04
CA LEU A 174 16.36 2.15 7.50
C LEU A 174 17.81 2.27 8.01
N GLU A 175 18.78 1.72 7.27
CA GLU A 175 20.20 1.79 7.62
C GLU A 175 20.84 3.16 7.32
N ASN A 176 20.24 3.96 6.44
CA ASN A 176 20.66 5.35 6.19
C ASN A 176 19.92 6.37 7.07
N ASN A 177 19.24 5.94 8.14
CA ASN A 177 18.39 6.79 8.98
C ASN A 177 17.29 7.55 8.20
N GLN A 178 16.86 7.01 7.05
CA GLN A 178 15.79 7.57 6.21
C GLN A 178 14.44 6.93 6.57
N SER A 179 14.05 6.99 7.85
CA SER A 179 12.87 6.26 8.36
C SER A 179 11.56 6.63 7.67
N ARG A 180 11.32 7.92 7.39
CA ARG A 180 10.11 8.37 6.67
C ARG A 180 10.01 7.78 5.26
N GLU A 181 11.14 7.64 4.57
CA GLU A 181 11.17 7.04 3.24
C GLU A 181 10.95 5.52 3.32
N ALA A 182 11.50 4.87 4.35
CA ALA A 182 11.25 3.46 4.61
C ALA A 182 9.76 3.18 4.91
N GLU A 183 9.11 4.01 5.72
CA GLU A 183 7.68 3.94 6.03
C GLU A 183 6.82 4.13 4.77
N TYR A 184 7.13 5.15 3.96
CA TYR A 184 6.46 5.39 2.68
C TYR A 184 6.60 4.20 1.71
N LEU A 185 7.79 3.62 1.59
CA LEU A 185 8.02 2.44 0.75
C LEU A 185 7.29 1.20 1.29
N ALA A 186 7.19 1.04 2.61
CA ALA A 186 6.43 -0.04 3.22
C ALA A 186 4.93 0.09 2.93
N GLU A 187 4.38 1.31 3.00
CA GLU A 187 3.00 1.59 2.60
C GLU A 187 2.73 1.23 1.13
N LEU A 188 3.65 1.57 0.22
CA LEU A 188 3.58 1.16 -1.19
C LEU A 188 3.64 -0.35 -1.37
N LEU A 189 4.42 -1.05 -0.55
CA LEU A 189 4.48 -2.50 -0.59
C LEU A 189 3.14 -3.12 -0.15
N VAL A 190 2.48 -2.56 0.88
CA VAL A 190 1.11 -2.96 1.27
C VAL A 190 0.11 -2.70 0.14
N LEU A 191 0.22 -1.57 -0.56
CA LEU A 191 -0.63 -1.27 -1.73
C LEU A 191 -0.47 -2.31 -2.84
N ASN A 192 0.75 -2.80 -3.09
CA ASN A 192 1.06 -3.68 -4.22
C ASN A 192 0.88 -5.17 -3.90
N TYR A 193 1.11 -5.59 -2.66
CA TYR A 193 1.12 -7.00 -2.25
C TYR A 193 0.10 -7.33 -1.16
N GLY A 194 -0.64 -6.34 -0.65
CA GLY A 194 -1.67 -6.55 0.35
C GLY A 194 -1.12 -6.72 1.76
N THR A 195 -1.94 -7.32 2.61
CA THR A 195 -1.70 -7.46 4.05
C THR A 195 -1.31 -8.89 4.45
N HIS A 196 -1.67 -9.87 3.63
CA HIS A 196 -1.44 -11.30 3.86
C HIS A 196 -0.77 -11.95 2.65
N VAL A 197 -0.20 -13.13 2.86
CA VAL A 197 0.27 -14.03 1.80
C VAL A 197 -0.54 -15.30 1.85
N LEU A 198 -1.08 -15.70 0.69
CA LEU A 198 -1.85 -16.93 0.55
C LEU A 198 -0.91 -18.14 0.66
N THR A 199 -1.09 -18.97 1.68
CA THR A 199 -0.24 -20.16 1.92
C THR A 199 -0.90 -21.45 1.47
N SER A 200 -2.23 -21.48 1.46
CA SER A 200 -3.02 -22.65 1.06
C SER A 200 -4.30 -22.21 0.36
N LEU A 201 -4.64 -22.89 -0.73
CA LEU A 201 -5.84 -22.65 -1.52
C LEU A 201 -6.64 -23.94 -1.68
N GLU A 202 -7.96 -23.83 -1.63
CA GLU A 202 -8.85 -24.92 -2.05
C GLU A 202 -9.20 -24.72 -3.53
N ALA A 203 -8.70 -25.60 -4.40
CA ALA A 203 -8.96 -25.59 -5.82
C ALA A 203 -10.22 -26.43 -6.14
N GLY A 204 -11.15 -25.83 -6.85
CA GLY A 204 -12.46 -26.41 -7.06
C GLY A 204 -13.40 -25.59 -7.93
N ALA A 205 -14.69 -25.84 -7.78
CA ALA A 205 -15.74 -25.02 -8.37
C ALA A 205 -16.89 -24.82 -7.37
N SER A 206 -17.56 -23.68 -7.44
CA SER A 206 -18.71 -23.37 -6.59
C SER A 206 -19.82 -22.68 -7.37
N LEU A 207 -21.07 -23.05 -7.08
CA LEU A 207 -22.27 -22.39 -7.58
C LEU A 207 -23.05 -21.89 -6.35
N ILE A 208 -23.20 -20.58 -6.22
CA ILE A 208 -23.74 -19.92 -5.03
C ILE A 208 -24.94 -19.06 -5.44
N GLN A 209 -26.04 -19.15 -4.70
CA GLN A 209 -27.16 -18.20 -4.77
C GLN A 209 -27.23 -17.42 -3.46
N GLU A 210 -27.24 -16.10 -3.56
CA GLU A 210 -27.49 -15.19 -2.45
C GLU A 210 -28.76 -14.38 -2.74
N ASP A 211 -29.73 -14.50 -1.84
CA ASP A 211 -31.00 -13.78 -1.93
C ASP A 211 -31.13 -12.83 -0.73
N GLN A 212 -31.62 -11.62 -0.98
CA GLN A 212 -31.97 -10.63 0.04
C GLN A 212 -33.47 -10.70 0.30
N ILE A 213 -33.86 -11.15 1.50
CA ILE A 213 -35.26 -11.37 1.87
C ILE A 213 -35.70 -10.37 2.93
N LYS A 214 -36.93 -9.84 2.81
CA LYS A 214 -37.46 -8.86 3.78
C LYS A 214 -37.43 -9.41 5.20
N LYS A 215 -36.96 -8.60 6.17
CA LYS A 215 -36.96 -8.98 7.59
C LYS A 215 -38.37 -9.20 8.14
N THR A 216 -39.37 -8.47 7.65
CA THR A 216 -40.77 -8.67 8.07
C THR A 216 -41.24 -10.10 7.81
N PHE A 217 -40.93 -10.65 6.63
CA PHE A 217 -41.24 -12.04 6.29
C PHE A 217 -40.57 -13.04 7.25
N LEU A 218 -39.31 -12.80 7.63
CA LEU A 218 -38.60 -13.62 8.61
C LEU A 218 -39.22 -13.54 10.01
N LEU A 219 -39.61 -12.34 10.45
CA LEU A 219 -40.22 -12.12 11.76
C LEU A 219 -41.56 -12.84 11.88
N ASP A 220 -42.38 -12.80 10.84
CA ASP A 220 -43.67 -13.50 10.77
C ASP A 220 -43.51 -15.04 10.78
N HIS A 221 -42.32 -15.53 10.43
CA HIS A 221 -41.99 -16.95 10.27
C HIS A 221 -40.82 -17.38 11.18
N ILE A 222 -40.63 -16.75 12.35
CA ILE A 222 -39.52 -17.05 13.28
C ILE A 222 -39.46 -18.54 13.67
N SER A 223 -40.62 -19.19 13.87
CA SER A 223 -40.72 -20.63 14.16
C SER A 223 -40.46 -21.53 12.94
N LEU A 224 -40.32 -20.93 11.76
CA LEU A 224 -40.21 -21.57 10.45
C LEU A 224 -38.92 -21.19 9.72
N LYS A 225 -37.86 -20.76 10.42
CA LYS A 225 -36.52 -20.52 9.82
C LYS A 225 -36.07 -21.68 8.93
N ALA A 226 -36.28 -22.92 9.38
CA ALA A 226 -35.99 -24.12 8.59
C ALA A 226 -36.79 -24.21 7.28
N ALA A 227 -38.05 -23.78 7.29
CA ALA A 227 -38.90 -23.75 6.10
C ALA A 227 -38.46 -22.63 5.13
N VAL A 228 -38.02 -21.48 5.65
CA VAL A 228 -37.42 -20.40 4.85
C VAL A 228 -36.13 -20.89 4.17
N THR A 229 -35.25 -21.57 4.92
CA THR A 229 -34.00 -22.08 4.35
C THR A 229 -34.22 -23.20 3.33
N ALA A 230 -35.26 -24.02 3.53
CA ALA A 230 -35.69 -25.03 2.57
C ALA A 230 -36.30 -24.41 1.32
N ALA A 231 -37.09 -23.34 1.45
CA ALA A 231 -37.64 -22.58 0.33
C ALA A 231 -36.53 -21.99 -0.55
N ALA A 232 -35.51 -21.35 0.05
CA ALA A 232 -34.35 -20.85 -0.69
C ALA A 232 -33.63 -21.95 -1.49
N SER A 233 -33.50 -23.14 -0.90
CA SER A 233 -32.88 -24.28 -1.58
C SER A 233 -33.75 -24.81 -2.71
N ALA A 234 -35.08 -24.87 -2.52
CA ALA A 234 -36.03 -25.25 -3.56
C ALA A 234 -36.01 -24.26 -4.74
N THR A 235 -35.94 -22.94 -4.48
CA THR A 235 -35.82 -21.95 -5.56
C THR A 235 -34.50 -22.09 -6.33
N PHE A 236 -33.39 -22.33 -5.64
CA PHE A 236 -32.09 -22.59 -6.26
C PHE A 236 -32.13 -23.80 -7.20
N PHE A 237 -32.54 -24.97 -6.71
CA PHE A 237 -32.56 -26.18 -7.53
C PHE A 237 -33.58 -26.13 -8.67
N SER A 238 -34.66 -25.36 -8.51
CA SER A 238 -35.59 -25.06 -9.60
C SER A 238 -34.91 -24.25 -10.72
N LYS A 239 -34.19 -23.17 -10.38
CA LYS A 239 -33.46 -22.34 -11.35
C LYS A 239 -32.34 -23.13 -12.08
N VAL A 240 -31.66 -24.03 -11.37
CA VAL A 240 -30.62 -24.91 -11.95
C VAL A 240 -31.25 -25.95 -12.87
N ASN A 241 -32.13 -26.83 -12.39
CA ASN A 241 -32.57 -28.01 -13.14
C ASN A 241 -33.70 -27.75 -14.15
N VAL A 242 -34.51 -26.71 -13.97
CA VAL A 242 -35.74 -26.48 -14.75
C VAL A 242 -35.69 -25.18 -15.57
N GLY A 243 -34.93 -24.18 -15.10
CA GLY A 243 -34.73 -22.88 -15.77
C GLY A 243 -35.80 -21.83 -15.44
N ILE A 244 -35.61 -20.59 -15.91
CA ILE A 244 -36.54 -19.47 -15.67
C ILE A 244 -37.81 -19.67 -16.53
N GLY A 245 -38.95 -19.91 -15.88
CA GLY A 245 -40.25 -20.07 -16.54
C GLY A 245 -40.63 -21.51 -16.90
N GLY A 246 -39.80 -22.51 -16.58
CA GLY A 246 -40.13 -23.92 -16.73
C GLY A 246 -41.00 -24.43 -15.57
N GLY A 247 -41.97 -25.30 -15.89
CA GLY A 247 -43.12 -25.68 -15.06
C GLY A 247 -42.85 -25.79 -13.55
N THR A 248 -43.60 -24.99 -12.78
CA THR A 248 -43.74 -25.09 -11.33
C THR A 248 -44.06 -26.54 -10.93
N GLN A 249 -43.09 -27.26 -10.38
CA GLN A 249 -43.44 -28.24 -9.34
C GLN A 249 -44.29 -27.49 -8.31
N VAL A 250 -45.32 -28.13 -7.75
CA VAL A 250 -46.24 -27.51 -6.78
C VAL A 250 -45.41 -26.83 -5.68
N LEU A 251 -45.18 -25.52 -5.82
CA LEU A 251 -44.43 -24.74 -4.85
C LEU A 251 -45.34 -24.64 -3.64
N ASN A 252 -44.85 -25.08 -2.48
CA ASN A 252 -45.61 -24.87 -1.25
C ASN A 252 -45.81 -23.37 -1.01
N ASP A 253 -46.84 -23.00 -0.24
CA ASP A 253 -47.20 -21.60 0.00
C ASP A 253 -46.03 -20.78 0.57
N VAL A 254 -45.16 -21.42 1.36
CA VAL A 254 -43.94 -20.83 1.91
C VAL A 254 -42.94 -20.45 0.83
N THR A 255 -42.71 -21.30 -0.18
CA THR A 255 -41.76 -20.99 -1.27
C THR A 255 -42.30 -19.89 -2.17
N LYS A 256 -43.61 -19.86 -2.40
CA LYS A 256 -44.24 -18.74 -3.12
C LYS A 256 -44.07 -17.43 -2.35
N SER A 257 -44.37 -17.43 -1.06
CA SER A 257 -44.21 -16.26 -0.20
C SER A 257 -42.76 -15.81 -0.08
N TYR A 258 -41.81 -16.75 -0.04
CA TYR A 258 -40.37 -16.48 -0.07
C TYR A 258 -39.98 -15.70 -1.33
N MET A 259 -40.42 -16.16 -2.52
CA MET A 259 -40.15 -15.48 -3.78
C MET A 259 -40.77 -14.08 -3.84
N GLU A 260 -41.99 -13.90 -3.33
CA GLU A 260 -42.67 -12.60 -3.27
C GLU A 260 -42.00 -11.61 -2.30
N ASN A 261 -41.26 -12.11 -1.30
CA ASN A 261 -40.53 -11.30 -0.31
C ASN A 261 -39.02 -11.20 -0.59
N THR A 262 -38.54 -11.77 -1.70
CA THR A 262 -37.16 -11.62 -2.16
C THR A 262 -37.02 -10.28 -2.88
N VAL A 263 -36.15 -9.40 -2.37
CA VAL A 263 -35.90 -8.05 -2.90
C VAL A 263 -34.81 -8.08 -3.96
N ASP A 264 -33.76 -8.88 -3.74
CA ASP A 264 -32.65 -9.07 -4.67
C ASP A 264 -32.24 -10.55 -4.68
N SER A 265 -31.78 -11.06 -5.82
CA SER A 265 -31.37 -12.45 -6.00
C SER A 265 -30.22 -12.52 -7.00
N LYS A 266 -29.11 -13.12 -6.57
CA LYS A 266 -27.89 -13.25 -7.36
C LYS A 266 -27.43 -14.70 -7.37
N ILE A 267 -27.10 -15.21 -8.55
CA ILE A 267 -26.42 -16.51 -8.71
C ILE A 267 -25.04 -16.27 -9.29
N GLU A 268 -24.03 -16.77 -8.60
CA GLU A 268 -22.63 -16.72 -9.03
C GLU A 268 -22.08 -18.12 -9.23
N SER A 269 -21.38 -18.32 -10.33
CA SER A 269 -20.64 -19.53 -10.62
C SER A 269 -19.16 -19.21 -10.72
N HIS A 270 -18.37 -19.95 -9.96
CA HIS A 270 -16.92 -19.84 -9.92
C HIS A 270 -16.31 -21.18 -10.32
N GLY A 271 -15.44 -21.16 -11.32
CA GLY A 271 -14.94 -22.37 -11.98
C GLY A 271 -16.01 -23.03 -12.86
N SER A 272 -15.68 -24.19 -13.41
CA SER A 272 -16.54 -24.92 -14.34
C SER A 272 -16.94 -24.12 -15.61
N VAL A 273 -18.00 -24.53 -16.29
CA VAL A 273 -18.66 -23.82 -17.39
C VAL A 273 -19.53 -22.66 -16.86
N PRO A 274 -19.67 -21.56 -17.61
CA PRO A 274 -20.53 -20.45 -17.20
C PRO A 274 -21.96 -20.90 -16.92
N PHE A 275 -22.52 -20.41 -15.81
CA PHE A 275 -23.90 -20.70 -15.44
C PHE A 275 -24.88 -20.01 -16.39
N TYR A 276 -25.95 -20.72 -16.75
CA TYR A 276 -27.15 -20.18 -17.37
C TYR A 276 -28.36 -20.89 -16.78
N PRO A 277 -29.50 -20.22 -16.58
CA PRO A 277 -30.68 -20.87 -16.02
C PRO A 277 -31.14 -22.06 -16.84
N GLY A 278 -31.41 -23.20 -16.20
CA GLY A 278 -31.74 -24.47 -16.84
C GLY A 278 -30.54 -25.37 -17.17
N ILE A 279 -29.31 -24.94 -16.85
CA ILE A 279 -28.16 -25.86 -16.83
C ILE A 279 -28.37 -26.91 -15.73
N THR A 280 -28.44 -28.19 -16.11
CA THR A 280 -28.55 -29.26 -15.11
C THR A 280 -27.31 -29.28 -14.21
N LEU A 281 -27.50 -29.64 -12.94
CA LEU A 281 -26.37 -29.74 -12.01
C LEU A 281 -25.29 -30.69 -12.53
N GLN A 282 -25.70 -31.80 -13.16
CA GLN A 282 -24.81 -32.75 -13.81
C GLN A 282 -23.95 -32.07 -14.89
N LYS A 283 -24.56 -31.33 -15.81
CA LYS A 283 -23.84 -30.66 -16.90
C LYS A 283 -22.86 -29.62 -16.37
N TRP A 284 -23.24 -28.92 -15.30
CA TRP A 284 -22.33 -28.02 -14.61
C TRP A 284 -21.18 -28.76 -13.93
N GLN A 285 -21.41 -29.93 -13.33
CA GLN A 285 -20.34 -30.75 -12.73
C GLN A 285 -19.36 -31.32 -13.75
N GLU A 286 -19.86 -31.75 -14.92
CA GLU A 286 -19.03 -32.24 -16.03
C GLU A 286 -18.08 -31.17 -16.59
N GLY A 287 -18.37 -29.89 -16.37
CA GLY A 287 -17.54 -28.76 -16.78
C GLY A 287 -16.36 -28.42 -15.86
N ILE A 288 -16.28 -29.02 -14.67
CA ILE A 288 -15.27 -28.70 -13.64
C ILE A 288 -13.83 -29.04 -14.06
N PRO A 289 -13.54 -30.19 -14.70
CA PRO A 289 -12.16 -30.53 -15.08
C PRO A 289 -11.51 -29.43 -15.91
N ASN A 290 -10.28 -29.04 -15.54
CA ASN A 290 -9.47 -27.99 -16.18
C ASN A 290 -10.04 -26.56 -16.08
N ARG A 291 -10.99 -26.31 -15.17
CA ARG A 291 -11.58 -24.99 -14.90
C ARG A 291 -11.70 -24.77 -13.40
N LEU A 292 -10.59 -24.96 -12.69
CA LEU A 292 -10.55 -24.94 -11.24
C LEU A 292 -10.18 -23.54 -10.76
N VAL A 293 -10.92 -23.04 -9.79
CA VAL A 293 -10.64 -21.75 -9.15
C VAL A 293 -10.42 -21.94 -7.65
N SER A 294 -9.86 -20.92 -6.99
CA SER A 294 -9.81 -20.90 -5.53
C SER A 294 -11.21 -20.67 -4.97
N ILE A 295 -11.79 -21.71 -4.37
CA ILE A 295 -13.09 -21.65 -3.69
C ILE A 295 -12.95 -21.34 -2.20
N ASP A 296 -11.76 -21.48 -1.62
CA ASP A 296 -11.42 -20.94 -0.30
C ASP A 296 -9.92 -20.60 -0.25
N LYS A 297 -9.56 -19.74 0.70
CA LYS A 297 -8.22 -19.14 0.84
C LYS A 297 -7.77 -19.16 2.29
N PHE A 298 -6.51 -19.50 2.48
CA PHE A 298 -5.82 -19.45 3.77
C PHE A 298 -4.50 -18.70 3.59
N GLY A 299 -4.12 -17.94 4.60
CA GLY A 299 -2.91 -17.14 4.56
C GLY A 299 -2.45 -16.73 5.94
N LEU A 300 -1.29 -16.11 5.99
CA LEU A 300 -0.73 -15.48 7.18
C LEU A 300 -0.37 -14.02 6.86
N PRO A 301 -0.28 -13.14 7.86
CA PRO A 301 0.17 -11.78 7.67
C PRO A 301 1.51 -11.71 6.93
N LEU A 302 1.64 -10.78 5.99
CA LEU A 302 2.86 -10.63 5.18
C LEU A 302 4.16 -10.50 6.01
N PRO A 303 4.21 -9.75 7.13
CA PRO A 303 5.41 -9.63 7.95
C PRO A 303 5.93 -10.96 8.52
N PHE A 304 5.06 -11.97 8.67
CA PHE A 304 5.44 -13.31 9.16
C PHE A 304 6.54 -13.94 8.30
N PHE A 305 6.52 -13.71 6.99
CA PHE A 305 7.47 -14.30 6.06
C PHE A 305 8.80 -13.54 6.01
N ILE A 306 8.88 -12.33 6.55
CA ILE A 306 10.09 -11.50 6.56
C ILE A 306 10.97 -11.91 7.74
N ASN A 307 11.92 -12.80 7.50
CA ASN A 307 12.82 -13.32 8.52
C ASN A 307 14.22 -13.58 7.95
N VAL A 308 15.14 -13.96 8.82
CA VAL A 308 16.57 -14.11 8.47
C VAL A 308 16.79 -15.25 7.47
N GLU A 309 15.93 -16.27 7.46
CA GLU A 309 16.05 -17.42 6.55
C GLU A 309 15.63 -17.05 5.12
N THR A 310 14.59 -16.23 4.97
CA THR A 310 14.05 -15.79 3.67
C THR A 310 14.78 -14.58 3.10
N LEU A 311 15.40 -13.74 3.95
CA LEU A 311 16.07 -12.49 3.57
C LEU A 311 17.54 -12.45 3.98
N GLN A 312 18.33 -13.40 3.45
CA GLN A 312 19.75 -13.58 3.77
C GLN A 312 20.68 -12.46 3.27
N ASP A 313 20.18 -11.56 2.43
CA ASP A 313 20.96 -10.45 1.85
C ASP A 313 20.99 -9.19 2.74
N LEU A 314 20.38 -9.25 3.94
CA LEU A 314 20.40 -8.17 4.93
C LEU A 314 20.93 -8.67 6.29
N PRO A 315 21.52 -7.77 7.10
CA PRO A 315 21.84 -8.07 8.48
C PRO A 315 20.58 -8.40 9.29
N GLU A 316 20.68 -9.34 10.23
CA GLU A 316 19.54 -9.77 11.07
C GLU A 316 18.82 -8.60 11.78
N PRO A 317 19.51 -7.63 12.43
CA PRO A 317 18.83 -6.48 13.03
C PRO A 317 18.02 -5.68 12.01
N THR A 318 18.54 -5.52 10.80
CA THR A 318 17.86 -4.83 9.70
C THR A 318 16.63 -5.60 9.25
N VAL A 319 16.70 -6.93 9.11
CA VAL A 319 15.53 -7.77 8.77
C VAL A 319 14.40 -7.60 9.79
N LYS A 320 14.72 -7.62 11.09
CA LYS A 320 13.72 -7.40 12.15
C LYS A 320 13.08 -6.01 12.05
N ARG A 321 13.87 -4.98 11.76
CA ARG A 321 13.35 -3.61 11.54
C ARG A 321 12.46 -3.54 10.30
N VAL A 322 12.83 -4.18 9.19
CA VAL A 322 12.00 -4.24 7.97
C VAL A 322 10.66 -4.92 8.27
N ALA A 323 10.66 -6.06 8.97
CA ALA A 323 9.44 -6.75 9.37
C ALA A 323 8.54 -5.86 10.25
N ALA A 324 9.11 -5.16 11.23
CA ALA A 324 8.37 -4.23 12.08
C ALA A 324 7.82 -3.02 11.31
N THR A 325 8.58 -2.44 10.38
CA THR A 325 8.10 -1.36 9.50
C THR A 325 6.94 -1.83 8.63
N MET A 326 7.01 -3.05 8.08
CA MET A 326 5.90 -3.65 7.32
C MET A 326 4.67 -3.91 8.19
N GLU A 327 4.85 -4.43 9.40
CA GLU A 327 3.76 -4.66 10.35
C GLU A 327 3.05 -3.35 10.73
N ASN A 328 3.81 -2.28 10.97
CA ASN A 328 3.27 -0.96 11.28
C ASN A 328 2.50 -0.36 10.09
N ALA A 329 2.99 -0.51 8.85
CA ALA A 329 2.29 -0.05 7.66
C ALA A 329 0.94 -0.76 7.48
N ILE A 330 0.87 -2.08 7.76
CA ILE A 330 -0.38 -2.83 7.70
C ILE A 330 -1.32 -2.43 8.84
N ARG A 331 -0.81 -2.29 10.08
CA ARG A 331 -1.60 -1.77 11.21
C ARG A 331 -2.22 -0.42 10.88
N LEU A 332 -1.45 0.48 10.26
CA LEU A 332 -1.94 1.79 9.84
C LEU A 332 -3.05 1.68 8.80
N TYR A 333 -2.91 0.80 7.81
CA TYR A 333 -3.95 0.50 6.82
C TYR A 333 -5.26 0.01 7.46
N TYR A 334 -5.17 -0.87 8.45
CA TYR A 334 -6.34 -1.31 9.23
C TYR A 334 -6.92 -0.19 10.09
N ALA A 335 -6.09 0.58 10.78
CA ALA A 335 -6.51 1.67 11.67
C ALA A 335 -7.32 2.72 10.91
N ILE A 336 -6.80 3.19 9.78
CA ILE A 336 -7.44 4.20 8.94
C ILE A 336 -8.77 3.70 8.40
N ASN A 337 -8.90 2.41 8.09
CA ASN A 337 -10.14 1.82 7.55
C ASN A 337 -11.06 1.22 8.62
N THR A 338 -10.73 1.40 9.91
CA THR A 338 -11.61 1.03 11.01
C THR A 338 -12.53 2.20 11.32
N HIS A 339 -13.83 1.96 11.17
CA HIS A 339 -14.91 2.93 11.42
C HIS A 339 -15.76 2.46 12.61
N PRO A 340 -15.33 2.75 13.85
CA PRO A 340 -16.15 2.53 15.02
C PRO A 340 -17.40 3.42 15.01
N GLY A 341 -18.51 2.92 15.54
CA GLY A 341 -19.76 3.66 15.68
C GLY A 341 -20.93 2.76 16.04
N CYS A 342 -22.11 3.35 16.21
CA CYS A 342 -23.30 2.56 16.48
C CYS A 342 -23.72 1.75 15.23
N VAL A 343 -23.72 0.43 15.36
CA VAL A 343 -24.11 -0.50 14.28
C VAL A 343 -25.56 -1.00 14.41
N ASN A 344 -26.27 -0.64 15.48
CA ASN A 344 -27.67 -1.03 15.67
C ASN A 344 -28.61 -0.12 14.87
N MET A 345 -29.20 -0.68 13.81
CA MET A 345 -30.13 0.02 12.91
C MET A 345 -31.36 0.62 13.59
N ASN A 346 -31.77 0.07 14.74
CA ASN A 346 -32.93 0.56 15.49
C ASN A 346 -32.58 1.71 16.43
N SER A 347 -31.30 2.08 16.56
CA SER A 347 -30.88 3.18 17.40
C SER A 347 -30.97 4.52 16.68
N ARG A 348 -31.26 5.59 17.43
CA ARG A 348 -31.32 6.97 16.93
C ARG A 348 -29.99 7.48 16.40
N ASN A 349 -28.88 6.96 16.90
CA ASN A 349 -27.54 7.34 16.50
C ASN A 349 -26.83 6.28 15.63
N PHE A 350 -27.60 5.44 14.94
CA PHE A 350 -27.09 4.47 13.98
C PHE A 350 -26.17 5.14 12.97
N ASN A 351 -24.93 4.65 12.87
CA ASN A 351 -23.94 5.13 11.94
C ASN A 351 -23.79 4.13 10.80
N PHE A 352 -24.37 4.46 9.63
CA PHE A 352 -24.27 3.62 8.44
C PHE A 352 -22.83 3.39 7.98
N GLN A 353 -21.90 4.30 8.29
CA GLN A 353 -20.48 4.15 7.96
C GLN A 353 -19.74 3.19 8.89
N ALA A 354 -20.28 2.92 10.07
CA ALA A 354 -19.59 2.11 11.06
C ALA A 354 -19.42 0.67 10.55
N ASN A 355 -18.23 0.11 10.71
CA ASN A 355 -17.92 -1.30 10.46
C ASN A 355 -17.55 -2.07 11.74
N VAL A 356 -17.38 -1.36 12.86
CA VAL A 356 -17.18 -1.95 14.19
C VAL A 356 -18.10 -1.27 15.19
N ASN A 357 -18.68 -2.05 16.10
CA ASN A 357 -19.47 -1.52 17.20
C ASN A 357 -18.55 -0.90 18.26
N ASP A 358 -18.76 0.37 18.60
CA ASP A 358 -18.04 1.07 19.67
C ASP A 358 -18.85 1.22 20.97
N GLY A 359 -20.07 0.67 21.02
CA GLY A 359 -20.97 0.80 22.16
C GLY A 359 -21.69 2.14 22.24
N SER A 360 -21.56 3.01 21.23
CA SER A 360 -22.18 4.34 21.22
C SER A 360 -23.69 4.30 21.06
N CYS A 361 -24.33 3.16 20.74
CA CYS A 361 -25.77 3.05 20.43
C CYS A 361 -26.76 3.51 21.52
N GLN A 362 -26.29 3.94 22.68
CA GLN A 362 -27.12 4.48 23.75
C GLN A 362 -27.42 5.96 23.51
N ASP A 363 -28.48 6.49 24.13
CA ASP A 363 -28.80 7.91 24.01
C ASP A 363 -27.73 8.78 24.70
N ALA A 364 -27.49 9.96 24.12
CA ALA A 364 -26.58 10.94 24.69
C ALA A 364 -27.19 11.55 25.96
N ASN A 365 -26.41 11.59 27.04
CA ASN A 365 -26.86 12.13 28.33
C ASN A 365 -26.35 13.56 28.60
N THR A 366 -25.53 14.13 27.72
CA THR A 366 -24.87 15.42 27.96
C THR A 366 -24.58 16.16 26.65
N ASN A 367 -24.92 17.45 26.62
CA ASN A 367 -24.53 18.38 25.56
C ASN A 367 -23.24 19.09 25.98
N PHE A 368 -22.28 19.18 25.07
CA PHE A 368 -21.00 19.85 25.32
C PHE A 368 -20.92 21.18 24.56
N THR A 369 -20.22 22.15 25.14
CA THR A 369 -19.98 23.45 24.53
C THR A 369 -18.62 23.46 23.82
N PHE A 370 -18.59 23.96 22.59
CA PHE A 370 -17.40 24.01 21.75
C PHE A 370 -16.73 25.39 21.83
N GLY A 371 -15.52 25.51 22.36
CA GLY A 371 -14.84 26.79 22.56
C GLY A 371 -14.08 27.33 21.34
N GLY A 372 -14.22 26.67 20.18
CA GLY A 372 -13.50 27.00 18.95
C GLY A 372 -12.22 26.20 18.73
N VAL A 373 -11.52 26.57 17.66
CA VAL A 373 -10.24 25.98 17.22
C VAL A 373 -9.25 27.08 16.88
N TYR A 374 -7.97 26.76 16.97
CA TYR A 374 -6.88 27.63 16.50
C TYR A 374 -5.68 26.78 16.06
N GLN A 375 -4.77 27.38 15.31
CA GLN A 375 -3.56 26.74 14.83
C GLN A 375 -2.39 27.71 14.88
N GLU A 376 -1.29 27.23 15.46
CA GLU A 376 -0.01 27.93 15.51
C GLU A 376 0.96 27.37 14.47
N CYS A 377 1.86 28.23 13.98
CA CYS A 377 2.96 27.82 13.09
C CYS A 377 4.27 28.48 13.50
N ARG A 378 5.33 27.66 13.52
CA ARG A 378 6.71 28.08 13.79
C ARG A 378 7.69 27.57 12.72
N GLY A 379 8.65 28.41 12.35
CA GLY A 379 9.78 28.00 11.51
C GLY A 379 10.74 27.07 12.25
N LEU A 380 11.21 26.01 11.58
CA LEU A 380 12.27 25.14 12.09
C LEU A 380 13.63 25.52 11.50
N PHE A 381 13.73 25.60 10.17
CA PHE A 381 14.93 26.05 9.46
C PHE A 381 14.59 26.53 8.04
N GLY A 382 15.46 27.34 7.45
CA GLY A 382 15.27 27.93 6.11
C GLY A 382 14.96 29.43 6.19
N LYS A 383 15.13 30.13 5.06
CA LYS A 383 14.97 31.60 4.99
C LYS A 383 13.50 32.04 4.89
N ASP A 384 12.65 31.19 4.31
CA ASP A 384 11.26 31.54 3.96
C ASP A 384 10.23 31.06 4.99
N THR A 385 10.65 30.69 6.20
CA THR A 385 9.76 30.02 7.16
C THR A 385 8.59 30.89 7.63
N GLU A 386 8.77 32.21 7.71
CA GLU A 386 7.71 33.12 8.17
C GLU A 386 6.63 33.31 7.10
N GLU A 387 7.03 33.45 5.83
CA GLU A 387 6.09 33.48 4.68
C GLU A 387 5.27 32.18 4.64
N LEU A 388 5.94 31.03 4.78
CA LEU A 388 5.28 29.73 4.84
C LEU A 388 4.29 29.63 6.01
N CYS A 389 4.60 30.21 7.17
CA CYS A 389 3.71 30.12 8.33
C CYS A 389 2.44 30.97 8.23
N GLN A 390 2.39 31.99 7.36
CA GLN A 390 1.21 32.85 7.23
C GLN A 390 -0.05 32.07 6.82
N THR A 391 0.10 31.05 5.97
CA THR A 391 -1.01 30.21 5.51
C THR A 391 -1.47 29.19 6.55
N TYR A 392 -0.65 28.91 7.56
CA TYR A 392 -0.90 27.91 8.60
C TYR A 392 -1.23 28.53 9.97
N ARG A 393 -1.54 29.83 10.04
CA ARG A 393 -1.95 30.49 11.28
C ARG A 393 -3.44 30.78 11.27
N THR A 394 -4.14 30.24 12.25
CA THR A 394 -5.57 30.47 12.46
C THR A 394 -5.79 30.82 13.91
N LYS A 395 -6.31 32.02 14.18
CA LYS A 395 -6.62 32.48 15.54
C LYS A 395 -8.02 32.03 15.93
N ASN A 396 -8.26 31.84 17.23
CA ASN A 396 -9.62 31.62 17.74
C ASN A 396 -10.37 32.97 17.70
N PRO A 397 -11.51 33.09 16.98
CA PRO A 397 -12.21 34.37 16.88
C PRO A 397 -12.75 34.90 18.22
N LEU A 398 -13.03 34.02 19.20
CA LEU A 398 -13.50 34.45 20.54
C LEU A 398 -12.42 35.17 21.36
N THR A 399 -11.15 34.83 21.15
CA THR A 399 -10.02 35.44 21.89
C THR A 399 -9.22 36.42 21.04
N GLY A 400 -9.31 36.32 19.70
CA GLY A 400 -8.46 37.06 18.77
C GLY A 400 -7.00 36.59 18.77
N ASP A 401 -6.70 35.44 19.38
CA ASP A 401 -5.35 34.92 19.58
C ASP A 401 -5.28 33.38 19.44
N PHE A 402 -4.08 32.82 19.57
CA PHE A 402 -3.84 31.37 19.60
C PHE A 402 -4.11 30.79 21.00
N SER A 403 -5.32 31.00 21.52
CA SER A 403 -5.69 30.60 22.88
C SER A 403 -7.17 30.25 22.98
N CYS A 404 -7.50 29.50 24.03
CA CYS A 404 -8.90 29.20 24.37
C CYS A 404 -9.51 30.30 25.24
N PRO A 405 -10.84 30.51 25.18
CA PRO A 405 -11.54 31.42 26.08
C PRO A 405 -11.40 30.96 27.55
N SER A 406 -11.71 31.87 28.48
CA SER A 406 -11.75 31.55 29.91
C SER A 406 -12.66 30.35 30.19
N ASN A 407 -12.23 29.45 31.09
CA ASN A 407 -12.92 28.19 31.45
C ASN A 407 -12.92 27.10 30.35
N TYR A 408 -12.18 27.30 29.27
CA TYR A 408 -11.87 26.25 28.29
C TYR A 408 -10.39 25.86 28.39
N ILE A 409 -10.09 24.59 28.09
CA ILE A 409 -8.72 24.10 27.98
C ILE A 409 -8.32 23.88 26.53
N SER A 410 -7.04 24.08 26.23
CA SER A 410 -6.47 23.74 24.93
C SER A 410 -6.18 22.24 24.83
N VAL A 411 -6.66 21.60 23.77
CA VAL A 411 -6.42 20.19 23.48
C VAL A 411 -5.77 20.08 22.11
N LEU A 412 -4.57 19.50 22.06
CA LEU A 412 -3.86 19.27 20.80
C LEU A 412 -4.68 18.31 19.91
N MET A 413 -4.92 18.70 18.67
CA MET A 413 -5.48 17.79 17.66
C MET A 413 -4.35 17.02 17.00
N HIS A 414 -3.42 17.72 16.36
CA HIS A 414 -2.29 17.12 15.67
C HIS A 414 -1.21 18.18 15.40
N SER A 415 0.04 17.72 15.24
CA SER A 415 1.17 18.54 14.83
C SER A 415 1.81 17.98 13.56
N GLU A 416 2.04 18.84 12.57
CA GLU A 416 2.62 18.49 11.28
C GLU A 416 3.86 19.30 10.97
N GLU A 417 4.71 18.74 10.10
CA GLU A 417 5.90 19.41 9.60
C GLU A 417 5.87 19.49 8.08
N ARG A 418 5.90 20.71 7.54
CA ARG A 418 5.93 20.95 6.11
C ARG A 418 7.31 21.36 5.67
N SER A 419 7.83 20.71 4.63
CA SER A 419 9.07 21.10 3.97
C SER A 419 8.77 21.56 2.54
N VAL A 420 9.26 22.74 2.17
CA VAL A 420 9.14 23.29 0.81
C VAL A 420 10.55 23.49 0.28
N THR A 421 10.79 22.98 -0.93
CA THR A 421 12.09 23.14 -1.62
C THR A 421 11.90 24.08 -2.79
N LYS A 422 12.60 25.21 -2.78
CA LYS A 422 12.58 26.20 -3.87
C LYS A 422 13.93 26.20 -4.61
N PRO A 423 13.92 26.24 -5.95
CA PRO A 423 15.15 26.45 -6.71
C PRO A 423 15.55 27.92 -6.65
N GLU A 424 16.80 28.18 -6.27
CA GLU A 424 17.43 29.50 -6.41
C GLU A 424 18.59 29.41 -7.40
N THR A 425 18.69 30.40 -8.27
CA THR A 425 19.80 30.50 -9.21
C THR A 425 20.94 31.24 -8.53
N GLU A 426 22.03 30.54 -8.27
CA GLU A 426 23.24 31.12 -7.69
C GLU A 426 24.31 31.22 -8.75
N CYS A 427 24.89 32.40 -8.89
CA CYS A 427 25.99 32.64 -9.81
C CYS A 427 27.23 33.04 -9.04
N HIS A 428 28.34 32.40 -9.35
CA HIS A 428 29.65 32.78 -8.83
C HIS A 428 30.62 33.00 -9.99
N ASN A 429 31.61 33.88 -9.76
CA ASN A 429 32.63 34.16 -10.77
C ASN A 429 33.76 33.13 -10.62
N SER A 430 33.84 32.20 -11.57
CA SER A 430 34.92 31.23 -11.67
C SER A 430 36.07 31.86 -12.42
N CYS A 431 37.19 32.07 -11.73
CA CYS A 431 38.36 32.74 -12.29
C CYS A 431 39.50 31.74 -12.48
N HIS A 432 39.97 31.60 -13.72
CA HIS A 432 41.15 30.82 -14.04
C HIS A 432 42.28 31.72 -14.55
N ARG A 433 43.52 31.25 -14.44
CA ARG A 433 44.68 32.00 -14.91
C ARG A 433 44.75 31.87 -16.42
N CYS A 434 44.63 32.98 -17.14
CA CYS A 434 44.76 33.04 -18.58
C CYS A 434 46.04 33.82 -18.91
N TRP A 435 46.93 33.26 -19.72
CA TRP A 435 48.28 33.80 -19.95
C TRP A 435 49.14 33.92 -18.65
N LEU A 436 50.43 34.24 -18.79
CA LEU A 436 51.41 34.19 -17.68
C LEU A 436 51.05 35.07 -16.45
N PHE A 437 50.28 36.15 -16.64
CA PHE A 437 49.99 37.13 -15.58
C PHE A 437 48.52 37.59 -15.47
N ALA A 438 47.60 37.15 -16.34
CA ALA A 438 46.21 37.59 -16.30
C ALA A 438 45.28 36.56 -15.66
N LYS A 439 44.20 37.03 -15.01
CA LYS A 439 43.10 36.21 -14.51
C LYS A 439 41.87 36.48 -15.36
N CYS A 440 41.36 35.45 -16.02
CA CYS A 440 40.11 35.50 -16.76
C CYS A 440 39.02 34.91 -15.87
N CYS A 441 37.92 35.63 -15.72
CA CYS A 441 36.78 35.20 -14.94
C CYS A 441 35.58 35.05 -15.85
N HIS A 442 34.86 33.94 -15.74
CA HIS A 442 33.55 33.75 -16.34
C HIS A 442 32.52 33.48 -15.23
N ARG A 443 31.30 33.94 -15.47
CA ARG A 443 30.20 33.78 -14.52
C ARG A 443 29.60 32.40 -14.71
N GLU A 444 29.76 31.53 -13.73
CA GLU A 444 29.10 30.22 -13.69
C GLU A 444 27.85 30.34 -12.83
N CYS A 445 26.71 29.92 -13.37
CA CYS A 445 25.44 29.87 -12.65
C CYS A 445 25.00 28.43 -12.47
N GLY A 446 24.55 28.08 -11.27
CA GLY A 446 23.95 26.80 -10.93
C GLY A 446 22.58 27.01 -10.29
N ILE A 447 21.71 26.01 -10.41
CA ILE A 447 20.45 25.98 -9.67
C ILE A 447 20.69 25.18 -8.40
N ASN A 448 20.59 25.86 -7.25
CA ASN A 448 20.67 25.24 -5.94
C ASN A 448 19.26 25.15 -5.35
N TYR A 449 18.97 24.03 -4.70
CA TYR A 449 17.67 23.78 -4.10
C TYR A 449 17.75 24.05 -2.60
N TYR A 450 16.97 25.02 -2.13
CA TYR A 450 16.90 25.37 -0.72
C TYR A 450 15.62 24.84 -0.09
N THR A 451 15.77 24.04 0.95
CA THR A 451 14.65 23.50 1.71
C THR A 451 14.38 24.37 2.94
N SER A 452 13.14 24.85 3.05
CA SER A 452 12.62 25.49 4.26
C SER A 452 11.62 24.56 4.93
N LYS A 453 11.64 24.49 6.27
CA LYS A 453 10.78 23.61 7.05
C LYS A 453 10.06 24.37 8.16
N VAL A 454 8.76 24.17 8.26
CA VAL A 454 7.89 24.72 9.30
C VAL A 454 7.19 23.60 10.08
N ARG A 455 6.81 23.87 11.32
CA ARG A 455 5.92 23.01 12.12
C ARG A 455 4.69 23.79 12.51
N PHE A 456 3.51 23.22 12.29
CA PHE A 456 2.25 23.79 12.77
C PHE A 456 1.50 22.80 13.65
N SER A 457 0.67 23.31 14.55
CA SER A 457 -0.07 22.51 15.53
C SER A 457 -1.44 23.09 15.73
N ALA A 458 -2.46 22.27 15.51
CA ALA A 458 -3.86 22.65 15.64
C ALA A 458 -4.40 22.21 16.99
N TYR A 459 -5.24 23.06 17.57
CA TYR A 459 -5.85 22.87 18.88
C TYR A 459 -7.34 23.14 18.82
N TRP A 460 -8.08 22.46 19.69
CA TRP A 460 -9.49 22.75 19.94
C TRP A 460 -9.73 23.04 21.42
N CYS A 461 -10.79 23.78 21.71
CA CYS A 461 -11.09 24.26 23.04
C CYS A 461 -12.24 23.46 23.67
N ALA A 462 -11.92 22.73 24.74
CA ALA A 462 -12.86 21.87 25.46
C ALA A 462 -13.29 22.50 26.80
N ALA A 463 -14.59 22.46 27.09
CA ALA A 463 -15.14 22.82 28.40
C ALA A 463 -15.28 21.55 29.26
N LEU A 464 -14.46 21.42 30.31
CA LEU A 464 -14.54 20.27 31.24
C LEU A 464 -15.55 20.48 32.37
N THR A 465 -15.90 21.74 32.62
CA THR A 465 -16.90 22.14 33.60
C THR A 465 -18.02 22.89 32.88
N PRO A 466 -19.23 22.96 33.47
CA PRO A 466 -20.29 23.81 32.95
C PRO A 466 -19.79 25.24 32.76
N VAL A 467 -20.04 25.80 31.59
CA VAL A 467 -19.69 27.17 31.20
C VAL A 467 -20.96 28.00 31.04
N GLU A 468 -20.81 29.32 30.99
CA GLU A 468 -21.94 30.22 30.76
C GLU A 468 -22.66 29.88 29.43
N PRO A 469 -24.00 29.98 29.38
CA PRO A 469 -24.75 29.77 28.14
C PRO A 469 -24.22 30.67 27.03
N ASN A 470 -24.13 30.12 25.81
CA ASN A 470 -23.70 30.82 24.61
C ASN A 470 -22.26 31.39 24.67
N SER A 471 -21.42 30.91 25.59
CA SER A 471 -20.00 31.32 25.70
C SER A 471 -19.07 30.69 24.66
N GLY A 472 -19.55 29.71 23.88
CA GLY A 472 -18.79 29.03 22.84
C GLY A 472 -19.35 29.26 21.44
N PHE A 473 -19.01 28.37 20.51
CA PHE A 473 -19.56 28.34 19.15
C PHE A 473 -20.59 27.25 18.97
N LEU A 474 -21.55 27.52 18.09
CA LEU A 474 -22.31 26.50 17.39
C LEU A 474 -21.42 25.77 16.39
N PHE A 475 -21.58 24.45 16.28
CA PHE A 475 -20.84 23.61 15.33
C PHE A 475 -21.70 23.27 14.11
N GLY A 476 -21.24 23.67 12.93
CA GLY A 476 -21.96 23.51 11.65
C GLY A 476 -21.43 22.40 10.74
N GLY A 477 -20.61 21.50 11.29
CA GLY A 477 -19.91 20.48 10.52
C GLY A 477 -18.50 20.88 10.11
N LEU A 478 -17.87 20.03 9.31
CA LEU A 478 -16.55 20.24 8.74
C LEU A 478 -16.48 19.67 7.33
N TYR A 479 -15.52 20.14 6.54
CA TYR A 479 -15.23 19.59 5.22
C TYR A 479 -13.75 19.75 4.89
N SER A 480 -13.27 18.96 3.93
CA SER A 480 -11.91 19.02 3.43
C SER A 480 -11.88 18.72 1.92
N VAL A 481 -10.70 18.68 1.30
CA VAL A 481 -10.60 18.29 -0.12
C VAL A 481 -10.98 16.82 -0.25
N GLY A 482 -12.06 16.55 -0.98
CA GLY A 482 -12.57 15.19 -1.22
C GLY A 482 -13.58 14.69 -0.18
N GLU A 483 -13.86 15.43 0.89
CA GLU A 483 -14.87 15.09 1.90
C GLU A 483 -15.83 16.26 2.11
N VAL A 484 -17.11 16.05 1.75
CA VAL A 484 -18.17 17.06 1.87
C VAL A 484 -18.59 17.26 3.32
N ASN A 485 -19.15 18.42 3.63
CA ASN A 485 -19.80 18.63 4.92
C ASN A 485 -21.11 17.83 4.97
N PRO A 486 -21.26 16.85 5.88
CA PRO A 486 -22.48 16.04 5.96
C PRO A 486 -23.75 16.86 6.23
N VAL A 487 -23.60 18.06 6.81
CA VAL A 487 -24.72 18.98 7.11
C VAL A 487 -25.27 19.63 5.84
N THR A 488 -24.40 19.97 4.87
CA THR A 488 -24.80 20.67 3.63
C THR A 488 -24.79 19.77 2.40
N GLY A 489 -24.13 18.61 2.46
CA GLY A 489 -23.91 17.70 1.33
C GLY A 489 -22.88 18.22 0.31
N ILE A 490 -22.21 19.34 0.60
CA ILE A 490 -21.24 19.99 -0.30
C ILE A 490 -20.04 20.53 0.49
N ASN A 491 -19.01 21.00 -0.20
CA ASN A 491 -17.80 21.57 0.42
C ASN A 491 -18.03 23.04 0.89
N SER A 492 -19.04 23.25 1.73
CA SER A 492 -19.36 24.57 2.28
C SER A 492 -19.93 24.50 3.70
N CYS A 493 -19.87 25.64 4.40
CA CYS A 493 -20.59 25.81 5.66
C CYS A 493 -22.10 26.04 5.45
N PRO A 494 -22.93 25.70 6.44
CA PRO A 494 -24.34 26.07 6.45
C PRO A 494 -24.53 27.59 6.50
N SER A 495 -25.75 28.06 6.23
CA SER A 495 -26.11 29.48 6.39
C SER A 495 -25.82 29.95 7.82
N TYR A 496 -25.29 31.18 7.96
CA TYR A 496 -24.87 31.78 9.24
C TYR A 496 -23.63 31.16 9.91
N PHE A 497 -22.92 30.26 9.22
CA PHE A 497 -21.63 29.71 9.66
C PHE A 497 -20.49 30.20 8.78
N TYR A 498 -19.31 30.37 9.36
CA TYR A 498 -18.08 30.70 8.64
C TYR A 498 -17.00 29.63 8.90
N PRO A 499 -16.10 29.39 7.92
CA PRO A 499 -15.08 28.36 8.03
C PRO A 499 -13.82 28.85 8.76
N LEU A 500 -13.36 28.07 9.74
CA LEU A 500 -12.01 28.16 10.29
C LEU A 500 -11.11 27.14 9.61
N SER A 501 -9.95 27.58 9.13
CA SER A 501 -9.02 26.74 8.37
C SER A 501 -8.00 26.10 9.31
N LEU A 502 -7.85 24.78 9.26
CA LEU A 502 -6.83 24.02 9.98
C LEU A 502 -6.06 23.15 8.99
N PHE A 503 -4.84 22.80 9.38
CA PHE A 503 -3.89 22.01 8.61
C PHE A 503 -3.73 22.58 7.19
N GLU A 504 -3.72 21.74 6.16
CA GLU A 504 -3.67 22.20 4.77
C GLU A 504 -5.04 22.62 4.22
N ASN A 505 -6.11 21.90 4.57
CA ASN A 505 -7.39 22.03 3.88
C ASN A 505 -8.62 21.71 4.73
N LEU A 506 -8.47 21.41 6.03
CA LEU A 506 -9.61 21.16 6.90
C LEU A 506 -10.33 22.48 7.19
N LYS A 507 -11.64 22.53 6.93
CA LYS A 507 -12.50 23.67 7.24
C LYS A 507 -13.50 23.26 8.31
N VAL A 508 -13.46 23.94 9.45
CA VAL A 508 -14.41 23.74 10.56
C VAL A 508 -15.43 24.87 10.56
N CYS A 509 -16.70 24.55 10.41
CA CYS A 509 -17.76 25.54 10.32
C CYS A 509 -18.26 25.93 11.71
N VAL A 510 -18.12 27.21 12.05
CA VAL A 510 -18.50 27.75 13.36
C VAL A 510 -19.44 28.94 13.22
N SER A 511 -20.27 29.18 14.24
CA SER A 511 -21.12 30.35 14.33
C SER A 511 -21.30 30.77 15.79
N ASP A 512 -21.24 32.07 16.03
CA ASP A 512 -21.61 32.74 17.27
C ASP A 512 -23.01 33.37 17.20
N ASP A 513 -23.72 33.19 16.08
CA ASP A 513 -25.11 33.61 15.91
C ASP A 513 -26.07 32.51 16.43
N TYR A 514 -26.37 32.61 17.72
CA TYR A 514 -27.29 31.70 18.40
C TYR A 514 -28.76 31.89 18.01
N GLU A 515 -29.11 32.94 17.27
CA GLU A 515 -30.48 33.16 16.80
C GLU A 515 -30.71 32.42 15.48
N GLN A 516 -29.86 32.69 14.48
CA GLN A 516 -30.08 32.21 13.10
C GLN A 516 -29.29 30.94 12.77
N GLY A 517 -28.15 30.73 13.43
CA GLY A 517 -27.30 29.56 13.24
C GLY A 517 -27.78 28.30 13.97
N PHE A 518 -28.58 28.45 15.03
CA PHE A 518 -28.95 27.33 15.91
C PHE A 518 -29.64 26.18 15.16
N GLN A 519 -30.50 26.48 14.19
CA GLN A 519 -31.23 25.48 13.41
C GLN A 519 -30.32 24.54 12.58
N TYR A 520 -29.11 24.99 12.22
CA TYR A 520 -28.13 24.19 11.47
C TYR A 520 -26.99 23.68 12.37
N SER A 521 -27.07 23.94 13.67
CA SER A 521 -26.06 23.50 14.64
C SER A 521 -26.24 22.03 14.98
N ASN A 522 -25.11 21.35 15.23
CA ASN A 522 -25.08 19.94 15.59
C ASN A 522 -24.42 19.77 16.96
N PRO A 523 -24.93 18.83 17.80
CA PRO A 523 -24.26 18.46 19.05
C PRO A 523 -22.85 17.94 18.78
N PHE A 524 -21.85 18.66 19.30
CA PHE A 524 -20.44 18.35 19.13
C PHE A 524 -19.88 17.65 20.38
N GLY A 525 -19.23 16.51 20.18
CA GLY A 525 -18.72 15.66 21.26
C GLY A 525 -17.20 15.69 21.43
N GLY A 526 -16.48 16.58 20.74
CA GLY A 526 -15.01 16.71 20.85
C GLY A 526 -14.22 16.15 19.65
N PHE A 527 -12.94 16.53 19.60
CA PHE A 527 -11.94 15.96 18.69
C PHE A 527 -10.97 15.04 19.46
N PHE A 528 -10.40 14.07 18.77
CA PHE A 528 -9.26 13.27 19.22
C PHE A 528 -8.45 12.78 18.02
N SER A 529 -7.27 12.23 18.24
CA SER A 529 -6.37 11.78 17.17
C SER A 529 -5.47 10.64 17.61
N CYS A 530 -4.55 10.23 16.73
CA CYS A 530 -3.48 9.29 17.06
C CYS A 530 -2.50 9.80 18.15
N GLN A 531 -2.53 11.11 18.47
CA GLN A 531 -1.63 11.77 19.43
C GLN A 531 -2.31 12.19 20.72
N ALA A 532 -3.63 12.46 20.69
CA ALA A 532 -4.35 13.03 21.82
C ALA A 532 -5.76 12.43 21.93
N GLY A 533 -6.17 12.13 23.17
CA GLY A 533 -7.53 11.66 23.46
C GLY A 533 -8.53 12.79 23.66
N ASN A 534 -9.81 12.42 23.84
CA ASN A 534 -10.91 13.35 24.05
C ASN A 534 -11.20 13.54 25.55
N PRO A 535 -10.91 14.71 26.14
CA PRO A 535 -11.10 14.93 27.56
C PRO A 535 -12.57 15.01 27.99
N LEU A 536 -13.52 15.16 27.06
CA LEU A 536 -14.96 15.10 27.34
C LEU A 536 -15.43 13.69 27.73
N THR A 537 -14.57 12.67 27.57
CA THR A 537 -14.81 11.30 28.06
C THR A 537 -14.31 11.07 29.50
N GLY A 538 -13.73 12.09 30.12
CA GLY A 538 -13.06 11.99 31.40
C GLY A 538 -11.66 11.37 31.30
N HIS A 539 -10.99 11.23 32.44
CA HIS A 539 -9.64 10.66 32.49
C HIS A 539 -9.65 9.15 32.17
N LEU A 540 -8.55 8.69 31.56
CA LEU A 540 -8.39 7.29 31.14
C LEU A 540 -8.43 6.28 32.30
N LYS A 541 -8.10 6.69 33.53
CA LYS A 541 -7.98 5.81 34.70
C LYS A 541 -9.27 5.01 34.93
N GLY A 542 -9.18 3.69 34.80
CA GLY A 542 -10.30 2.77 35.01
C GLY A 542 -11.27 2.63 33.82
N GLN A 543 -10.89 3.11 32.64
CA GLN A 543 -11.68 2.99 31.41
C GLN A 543 -10.86 2.36 30.27
N SER A 544 -11.55 1.79 29.27
CA SER A 544 -10.89 1.43 28.00
C SER A 544 -10.42 2.70 27.28
N PRO A 545 -9.19 2.68 26.71
CA PRO A 545 -8.64 3.77 25.91
C PRO A 545 -9.34 3.94 24.56
N GLY A 546 -10.16 2.98 24.14
CA GLY A 546 -10.87 2.98 22.86
C GLY A 546 -10.19 2.06 21.85
N LEU A 547 -11.00 1.54 20.93
CA LEU A 547 -10.60 0.48 19.98
C LEU A 547 -9.32 0.83 19.21
N LEU A 548 -9.18 2.07 18.77
CA LEU A 548 -8.03 2.48 17.96
C LEU A 548 -6.72 2.46 18.75
N GLN A 549 -6.76 2.83 20.03
CA GLN A 549 -5.59 2.76 20.91
C GLN A 549 -5.30 1.33 21.35
N ASP A 550 -6.34 0.54 21.63
CA ASP A 550 -6.21 -0.87 22.01
C ASP A 550 -5.51 -1.72 20.92
N PHE A 551 -5.74 -1.41 19.64
CA PHE A 551 -5.25 -2.22 18.52
C PHE A 551 -4.13 -1.58 17.69
N PHE A 552 -4.06 -0.25 17.60
CA PHE A 552 -3.22 0.42 16.60
C PHE A 552 -2.27 1.49 17.18
N TYR A 553 -2.70 2.28 18.16
CA TYR A 553 -1.88 3.36 18.71
C TYR A 553 -1.26 2.97 20.06
N GLN A 554 0.06 2.81 20.10
CA GLN A 554 0.79 2.37 21.30
C GLN A 554 1.19 3.52 22.25
N ASN A 555 0.97 4.77 21.85
CA ASN A 555 1.35 5.92 22.67
C ASN A 555 0.35 6.14 23.80
N PRO A 556 0.80 6.29 25.06
CA PRO A 556 -0.08 6.56 26.19
C PRO A 556 -0.66 7.97 26.08
N THR A 557 -1.94 8.11 26.43
CA THR A 557 -2.65 9.40 26.50
C THR A 557 -3.36 9.55 27.84
N ASP A 558 -3.50 10.79 28.32
CA ASP A 558 -4.21 11.07 29.58
C ASP A 558 -5.73 10.88 29.48
N TYR A 559 -6.23 10.97 28.24
CA TYR A 559 -7.64 10.86 27.89
C TYR A 559 -7.86 9.71 26.88
N PRO A 560 -9.00 9.01 26.94
CA PRO A 560 -9.38 8.00 25.96
C PRO A 560 -9.51 8.54 24.52
N MET A 561 -9.11 7.72 23.53
CA MET A 561 -9.31 7.96 22.09
C MET A 561 -10.67 7.40 21.63
N LYS A 562 -11.76 7.89 22.21
CA LYS A 562 -13.13 7.50 21.88
C LYS A 562 -14.10 8.67 22.03
N CYS A 563 -15.33 8.48 21.54
CA CYS A 563 -16.38 9.47 21.75
C CYS A 563 -17.07 9.35 23.11
N PRO A 564 -17.66 10.45 23.63
CA PRO A 564 -18.56 10.39 24.77
C PRO A 564 -19.77 9.51 24.45
N LEU A 565 -20.41 8.98 25.50
CA LEU A 565 -21.60 8.14 25.35
C LEU A 565 -22.69 8.85 24.54
N GLY A 566 -23.23 8.16 23.54
CA GLY A 566 -24.25 8.65 22.62
C GLY A 566 -23.73 9.44 21.41
N TYR A 567 -22.44 9.70 21.34
CA TYR A 567 -21.79 10.30 20.17
C TYR A 567 -21.06 9.22 19.35
N SER A 568 -21.25 9.26 18.05
CA SER A 568 -20.56 8.42 17.06
C SER A 568 -19.31 9.14 16.58
N GLN A 569 -18.24 8.38 16.31
CA GLN A 569 -17.00 8.93 15.77
C GLN A 569 -17.01 9.02 14.23
N HIS A 570 -16.39 10.08 13.71
CA HIS A 570 -16.30 10.40 12.29
C HIS A 570 -14.90 10.88 11.94
N LYS A 571 -14.51 10.73 10.67
CA LYS A 571 -13.20 11.16 10.16
C LYS A 571 -13.22 12.66 9.89
N ALA A 572 -12.28 13.40 10.49
CA ALA A 572 -12.12 14.83 10.22
C ALA A 572 -10.98 15.08 9.23
N TYR A 573 -9.82 14.45 9.47
CA TYR A 573 -8.61 14.73 8.71
C TYR A 573 -7.60 13.57 8.83
N LEU A 574 -6.76 13.40 7.82
CA LEU A 574 -5.70 12.41 7.77
C LEU A 574 -4.44 13.06 7.19
N SER A 575 -3.35 13.06 7.94
CA SER A 575 -2.05 13.54 7.47
C SER A 575 -0.91 12.72 8.09
N ASP A 576 0.07 12.34 7.27
CA ASP A 576 1.26 11.56 7.65
C ASP A 576 0.95 10.37 8.58
N GLY A 577 -0.08 9.58 8.21
CA GLY A 577 -0.52 8.42 8.97
C GLY A 577 -1.23 8.71 10.30
N CYS A 578 -1.42 9.98 10.68
CA CYS A 578 -2.22 10.35 11.84
C CYS A 578 -3.65 10.74 11.44
N GLN A 579 -4.61 10.05 12.02
CA GLN A 579 -6.02 10.36 11.83
C GLN A 579 -6.54 11.26 12.94
N VAL A 580 -7.19 12.36 12.56
CA VAL A 580 -7.99 13.21 13.44
C VAL A 580 -9.46 12.84 13.27
N LEU A 581 -10.10 12.58 14.40
CA LEU A 581 -11.48 12.12 14.53
C LEU A 581 -12.29 13.14 15.31
N TYR A 582 -13.59 13.15 15.07
CA TYR A 582 -14.53 14.03 15.76
C TYR A 582 -15.82 13.29 16.09
N CYS A 583 -16.50 13.75 17.14
CA CYS A 583 -17.66 13.10 17.70
C CYS A 583 -18.93 13.90 17.42
N LEU A 584 -19.95 13.23 16.87
CA LEU A 584 -21.27 13.81 16.62
C LEU A 584 -22.36 12.89 17.12
N GLN A 585 -23.50 13.46 17.52
CA GLN A 585 -24.73 12.70 17.65
C GLN A 585 -25.28 12.41 16.25
N ALA A 586 -24.64 11.49 15.55
CA ALA A 586 -24.95 11.18 14.17
C ALA A 586 -26.23 10.35 14.09
N GLY A 587 -27.34 11.02 13.79
CA GLY A 587 -28.51 10.41 13.18
C GLY A 587 -28.31 10.22 11.67
N ALA A 588 -29.32 10.54 10.87
CA ALA A 588 -29.38 10.27 9.43
C ALA A 588 -28.36 11.02 8.52
N PHE A 589 -27.49 11.88 9.06
CA PHE A 589 -26.58 12.73 8.27
C PHE A 589 -25.54 11.95 7.44
N PHE A 590 -25.24 10.70 7.81
CA PHE A 590 -24.24 9.86 7.13
C PHE A 590 -24.85 8.77 6.24
N ALA A 591 -26.15 8.85 5.94
CA ALA A 591 -26.90 7.86 5.17
C ALA A 591 -26.83 8.06 3.63
N GLN A 592 -25.75 8.64 3.10
CA GLN A 592 -25.62 8.92 1.66
C GLN A 592 -24.96 7.79 0.84
N GLY A 593 -24.03 7.04 1.44
CA GLY A 593 -23.33 5.92 0.79
C GLY A 593 -22.11 5.48 1.58
N LEU A 594 -21.66 4.22 1.46
CA LEU A 594 -20.52 3.71 2.23
C LEU A 594 -19.22 4.43 1.82
N ALA A 595 -18.41 4.79 2.82
CA ALA A 595 -17.12 5.41 2.60
C ALA A 595 -16.21 4.43 1.85
N PRO A 596 -15.60 4.86 0.73
CA PRO A 596 -14.66 4.01 0.02
C PRO A 596 -13.45 3.74 0.89
N ILE A 597 -12.86 2.56 0.70
CA ILE A 597 -11.62 2.19 1.35
C ILE A 597 -10.50 3.19 1.01
N LYS A 598 -9.76 3.59 2.04
CA LYS A 598 -8.58 4.46 1.88
C LYS A 598 -7.36 3.56 1.67
N LEU A 599 -6.76 3.66 0.50
CA LEU A 599 -5.57 2.89 0.14
C LEU A 599 -4.29 3.66 0.52
N PRO A 600 -3.20 2.97 0.90
CA PRO A 600 -1.89 3.61 1.07
C PRO A 600 -1.35 4.17 -0.27
N PRO A 601 -0.38 5.10 -0.24
CA PRO A 601 0.28 5.66 0.94
C PRO A 601 -0.55 6.74 1.63
N PHE A 602 -0.43 6.78 2.95
CA PHE A 602 -1.01 7.79 3.85
C PHE A 602 0.01 8.84 4.25
N SER A 603 1.29 8.52 4.07
CA SER A 603 2.42 9.42 4.27
C SER A 603 2.78 10.13 2.98
N GLN A 604 3.21 11.39 3.08
CA GLN A 604 3.66 12.11 1.90
C GLN A 604 5.02 11.62 1.40
N PRO A 605 5.27 11.64 0.08
CA PRO A 605 6.59 11.31 -0.44
C PRO A 605 7.62 12.26 0.17
N PRO A 606 8.76 11.74 0.68
CA PRO A 606 9.77 12.58 1.29
C PRO A 606 10.33 13.59 0.29
N ALA A 607 10.66 14.79 0.76
CA ALA A 607 11.35 15.78 -0.06
C ALA A 607 12.68 15.21 -0.58
N PHE A 608 13.03 15.53 -1.83
CA PHE A 608 14.27 15.07 -2.46
C PHE A 608 15.46 15.40 -1.57
N ASN A 609 16.13 14.38 -1.05
CA ASN A 609 17.35 14.52 -0.26
C ASN A 609 18.53 14.03 -1.11
N SER A 610 19.40 14.96 -1.50
CA SER A 610 20.61 14.67 -2.31
C SER A 610 21.72 13.99 -1.48
N SER A 611 21.43 13.57 -0.25
CA SER A 611 22.41 12.91 0.62
C SER A 611 22.92 11.62 -0.02
N THR A 612 24.18 11.62 -0.43
CA THR A 612 24.90 10.42 -0.88
C THR A 612 24.86 9.37 0.22
N SER A 613 24.42 8.15 -0.10
CA SER A 613 24.36 7.04 0.85
C SER A 613 25.70 6.84 1.53
N GLU A 614 25.77 7.03 2.84
CA GLU A 614 26.99 6.81 3.62
C GLU A 614 27.33 5.31 3.65
N ALA A 615 28.60 5.00 3.88
CA ALA A 615 29.02 3.62 4.04
C ALA A 615 28.57 3.14 5.44
N VAL A 616 27.77 2.07 5.49
CA VAL A 616 27.15 1.57 6.73
C VAL A 616 27.84 0.28 7.18
N LEU A 617 28.13 0.20 8.48
CA LEU A 617 28.65 -0.98 9.17
C LEU A 617 27.61 -1.47 10.20
N VAL A 618 27.19 -2.73 10.09
CA VAL A 618 26.32 -3.38 11.07
C VAL A 618 27.08 -4.54 11.70
N GLN A 619 27.35 -4.48 13.00
CA GLN A 619 27.94 -5.60 13.73
C GLN A 619 26.91 -6.72 13.88
N ALA A 620 27.29 -7.95 13.51
CA ALA A 620 26.50 -9.16 13.77
C ALA A 620 27.10 -9.90 14.97
N GLU A 621 26.36 -10.84 15.57
CA GLU A 621 26.88 -11.66 16.67
C GLU A 621 28.17 -12.41 16.27
N GLY A 622 29.16 -12.38 17.18
CA GLY A 622 30.47 -12.99 16.97
C GLY A 622 31.47 -12.08 16.25
N SER A 623 32.34 -12.66 15.41
CA SER A 623 33.39 -11.96 14.67
C SER A 623 32.97 -11.49 13.26
N LYS A 624 31.67 -11.43 12.97
CA LYS A 624 31.14 -11.07 11.64
C LYS A 624 30.55 -9.66 11.66
N ALA A 625 30.81 -8.89 10.62
CA ALA A 625 30.19 -7.59 10.39
C ALA A 625 29.63 -7.53 8.96
N TRP A 626 28.53 -6.82 8.76
CA TRP A 626 28.00 -6.50 7.45
C TRP A 626 28.43 -5.11 7.04
N VAL A 627 28.95 -4.97 5.82
CA VAL A 627 29.45 -3.72 5.26
C VAL A 627 28.70 -3.40 3.98
N LYS A 628 28.24 -2.15 3.87
CA LYS A 628 27.73 -1.56 2.65
C LYS A 628 28.64 -0.42 2.20
N LEU A 629 29.15 -0.50 0.97
CA LEU A 629 30.05 0.51 0.42
C LEU A 629 29.29 1.70 -0.13
N GLN A 630 29.88 2.90 -0.02
CA GLN A 630 29.34 4.14 -0.57
C GLN A 630 29.00 3.97 -2.07
N GLY A 631 27.76 4.29 -2.45
CA GLY A 631 27.28 4.18 -3.84
C GLY A 631 26.88 2.77 -4.30
N THR A 632 26.91 1.75 -3.42
CA THR A 632 26.44 0.39 -3.75
C THR A 632 25.13 0.06 -3.05
N SER A 633 24.26 -0.73 -3.69
CA SER A 633 22.98 -1.20 -3.11
C SER A 633 23.06 -2.57 -2.42
N SER A 634 24.22 -3.24 -2.47
CA SER A 634 24.41 -4.61 -1.97
C SER A 634 25.25 -4.68 -0.69
N TRP A 635 24.86 -5.61 0.19
CA TRP A 635 25.52 -5.87 1.46
C TRP A 635 26.56 -6.99 1.33
N ARG A 636 27.64 -6.92 2.12
CA ARG A 636 28.69 -7.95 2.16
C ARG A 636 29.11 -8.27 3.58
N ILE A 637 29.46 -9.53 3.83
CA ILE A 637 30.01 -9.96 5.12
C ILE A 637 31.53 -9.68 5.14
N ALA A 638 32.01 -9.09 6.25
CA ALA A 638 33.41 -8.85 6.58
C ALA A 638 33.72 -9.40 7.98
N ASN A 639 35.02 -9.57 8.28
CA ASN A 639 35.46 -9.96 9.61
C ASN A 639 35.55 -8.71 10.52
N ALA A 640 34.79 -8.69 11.61
CA ALA A 640 34.72 -7.58 12.55
C ALA A 640 36.02 -7.37 13.34
N THR A 641 36.90 -8.38 13.39
CA THR A 641 38.18 -8.34 14.12
C THR A 641 39.37 -7.83 13.30
N ASP A 642 39.19 -7.63 11.99
CA ASP A 642 40.23 -7.12 11.10
C ASP A 642 40.02 -5.62 10.82
N GLU A 643 40.49 -4.78 11.75
CA GLU A 643 40.40 -3.31 11.65
C GLU A 643 41.06 -2.76 10.37
N LYS A 644 42.09 -3.44 9.85
CA LYS A 644 42.75 -3.03 8.59
C LYS A 644 41.84 -3.27 7.39
N GLN A 645 41.18 -4.42 7.32
CA GLN A 645 40.23 -4.73 6.25
C GLN A 645 39.04 -3.75 6.25
N LEU A 646 38.50 -3.43 7.44
CA LEU A 646 37.43 -2.45 7.59
C LEU A 646 37.89 -1.04 7.16
N SER A 647 39.05 -0.57 7.63
CA SER A 647 39.56 0.77 7.28
C SER A 647 39.82 1.00 5.78
N LEU A 648 40.13 -0.07 5.03
CA LEU A 648 40.33 -0.01 3.58
C LEU A 648 39.02 0.13 2.79
N LEU A 649 37.89 -0.35 3.34
CA LEU A 649 36.57 -0.29 2.71
C LEU A 649 35.94 1.11 2.80
N PHE A 650 36.33 1.92 3.81
CA PHE A 650 35.80 3.27 4.05
C PHE A 650 36.67 4.40 3.45
N LYS A 651 37.77 4.09 2.75
CA LYS A 651 38.55 5.13 2.06
C LYS A 651 37.84 5.56 0.77
N PRO A 652 37.56 6.86 0.57
CA PRO A 652 37.03 7.34 -0.70
C PRO A 652 38.05 7.01 -1.80
N LYS A 653 37.59 6.41 -2.91
CA LYS A 653 38.39 6.36 -4.14
C LYS A 653 38.49 7.79 -4.66
N THR A 654 39.48 8.55 -4.18
CA THR A 654 39.97 9.71 -4.91
C THR A 654 40.50 9.18 -6.25
N SER A 655 39.79 9.47 -7.33
CA SER A 655 40.39 9.42 -8.66
C SER A 655 41.46 10.51 -8.71
N GLU A 656 42.64 10.25 -8.14
CA GLU A 656 43.82 11.05 -8.40
C GLU A 656 44.23 10.78 -9.85
N GLY A 657 43.59 11.51 -10.77
CA GLY A 657 44.23 11.81 -12.03
C GLY A 657 45.54 12.57 -11.74
N PRO A 658 46.61 12.36 -12.52
CA PRO A 658 47.88 13.02 -12.26
C PRO A 658 47.67 14.53 -12.22
N SER A 659 48.19 15.20 -11.18
CA SER A 659 48.03 16.64 -11.01
C SER A 659 48.52 17.38 -12.26
N GLY A 660 47.93 18.54 -12.57
CA GLY A 660 48.37 19.34 -13.73
C GLY A 660 49.88 19.63 -13.73
N GLY A 661 50.53 19.62 -12.56
CA GLY A 661 51.99 19.70 -12.43
C GLY A 661 52.73 18.43 -12.86
N ALA A 662 52.17 17.23 -12.64
CA ALA A 662 52.72 15.97 -13.14
C ALA A 662 52.57 15.85 -14.66
N VAL A 663 51.43 16.27 -15.22
CA VAL A 663 51.21 16.29 -16.67
C VAL A 663 52.15 17.31 -17.34
N ALA A 664 52.29 18.52 -16.77
CA ALA A 664 53.26 19.51 -17.25
C ALA A 664 54.71 19.00 -17.15
N GLY A 665 55.09 18.36 -16.03
CA GLY A 665 56.42 17.79 -15.83
C GLY A 665 56.76 16.68 -16.85
N ILE A 666 55.80 15.78 -17.12
CA ILE A 666 55.96 14.73 -18.13
C ILE A 666 56.09 15.35 -19.53
N THR A 667 55.28 16.37 -19.84
CA THR A 667 55.32 17.01 -21.17
C THR A 667 56.63 17.75 -21.39
N VAL A 668 57.16 18.44 -20.37
CA VAL A 668 58.48 19.11 -20.44
C VAL A 668 59.62 18.10 -20.53
N ALA A 669 59.57 17.00 -19.78
CA ALA A 669 60.59 15.95 -19.85
C ALA A 669 60.61 15.27 -21.23
N VAL A 670 59.44 14.95 -21.78
CA VAL A 670 59.30 14.32 -23.10
C VAL A 670 59.72 15.26 -24.23
N THR A 671 59.36 16.54 -24.15
CA THR A 671 59.79 17.54 -25.16
C THR A 671 61.30 17.81 -25.09
N ALA A 672 61.89 17.85 -23.89
CA ALA A 672 63.34 17.97 -23.74
C ALA A 672 64.09 16.74 -24.27
N LEU A 673 63.57 15.53 -24.03
CA LEU A 673 64.11 14.28 -24.57
C LEU A 673 63.99 14.24 -26.10
N LEU A 674 62.84 14.63 -26.66
CA LEU A 674 62.66 14.71 -28.11
C LEU A 674 63.59 15.74 -28.75
N ALA A 675 63.78 16.90 -28.12
CA ALA A 675 64.74 17.90 -28.61
C ALA A 675 66.19 17.37 -28.57
N ALA A 676 66.59 16.68 -27.51
CA ALA A 676 67.91 16.05 -27.41
C ALA A 676 68.11 14.95 -28.47
N VAL A 677 67.09 14.13 -28.73
CA VAL A 677 67.11 13.10 -29.78
C VAL A 677 67.20 13.74 -31.17
N ILE A 678 66.42 14.80 -31.44
CA ILE A 678 66.49 15.52 -32.72
C ILE A 678 67.88 16.15 -32.93
N ILE A 679 68.46 16.75 -31.89
CA ILE A 679 69.83 17.29 -31.96
C ILE A 679 70.85 16.18 -32.22
N ALA A 680 70.73 15.03 -31.55
CA ALA A 680 71.59 13.87 -31.76
C ALA A 680 71.44 13.28 -33.18
N VAL A 681 70.20 13.22 -33.71
CA VAL A 681 69.91 12.79 -35.08
C VAL A 681 70.47 13.79 -36.09
N ILE A 682 70.32 15.10 -35.87
CA ILE A 682 70.91 16.12 -36.75
C ILE A 682 72.43 16.02 -36.72
N TYR A 683 73.05 15.84 -35.55
CA TYR A 683 74.50 15.67 -35.42
C TYR A 683 74.97 14.38 -36.10
N GLY A 684 74.23 13.28 -35.93
CA GLY A 684 74.47 12.00 -36.60
C GLY A 684 74.31 12.07 -38.12
N VAL A 685 73.27 12.74 -38.63
CA VAL A 685 73.04 12.96 -40.07
C VAL A 685 74.07 13.92 -40.67
N ARG A 686 74.56 14.92 -39.91
CA ARG A 686 75.69 15.77 -40.33
C ARG A 686 77.02 15.00 -40.39
N GLN A 687 77.22 14.04 -39.49
CA GLN A 687 78.38 13.14 -39.52
C GLN A 687 78.29 12.08 -40.63
N TYR A 688 77.07 11.62 -40.95
CA TYR A 688 76.80 10.62 -41.98
C TYR A 688 76.79 11.23 -43.40
N LYS A 689 76.31 12.46 -43.60
CA LYS A 689 76.42 13.19 -44.88
C LYS A 689 77.86 13.55 -45.29
N ASN A 690 78.81 13.53 -44.36
CA ASN A 690 80.24 13.68 -44.65
C ASN A 690 80.96 12.34 -44.92
N ARG A 691 80.24 11.20 -44.92
CA ARG A 691 80.78 9.87 -45.27
C ARG A 691 79.76 9.09 -46.12
N GLY A 692 79.78 9.31 -47.44
CA GLY A 692 79.28 8.33 -48.41
C GLY A 692 78.16 8.79 -49.33
N LEU A 693 78.54 9.45 -50.43
CA LEU A 693 77.77 9.55 -51.67
C LEU A 693 78.15 8.37 -52.58
N ARG A 694 77.19 7.47 -52.88
CA ARG A 694 77.04 6.59 -54.06
C ARG A 694 76.02 5.51 -53.67
N GLY A 695 74.88 5.30 -54.30
CA GLY A 695 74.19 5.88 -55.43
C GLY A 695 72.96 5.02 -55.74
N GLN A 696 72.10 5.54 -56.62
CA GLN A 696 71.28 4.81 -57.60
C GLN A 696 69.88 4.25 -57.24
N GLN A 697 68.89 4.93 -57.83
CA GLN A 697 67.69 4.50 -58.57
C GLN A 697 66.64 3.52 -57.99
N ALA A 698 65.42 4.10 -57.90
CA ALA A 698 64.25 3.87 -58.76
C ALA A 698 63.34 2.64 -58.57
N GLY A 699 62.04 2.98 -58.48
CA GLY A 699 60.90 2.20 -58.99
C GLY A 699 60.20 1.34 -57.93
N HIS A 700 58.88 1.15 -57.94
CA HIS A 700 57.83 1.55 -58.88
C HIS A 700 56.50 0.96 -58.31
N LEU A 701 55.41 1.73 -58.35
CA LEU A 701 53.98 1.34 -58.53
C LEU A 701 53.30 0.40 -57.52
N ILE A 702 51.97 0.35 -57.34
CA ILE A 702 50.71 1.04 -57.74
C ILE A 702 49.68 0.34 -56.82
N GLU A 703 48.84 1.01 -56.05
CA GLU A 703 47.64 1.78 -56.40
C GLU A 703 46.43 0.91 -56.82
N GLU A 704 45.25 1.43 -56.45
CA GLU A 704 43.85 1.12 -56.80
C GLU A 704 43.02 0.50 -55.67
N HIS A 705 42.12 1.28 -55.04
CA HIS A 705 40.79 1.78 -55.53
C HIS A 705 39.76 0.63 -55.54
N GLU A 706 38.49 0.77 -55.16
CA GLU A 706 37.55 1.90 -55.07
C GLU A 706 36.35 1.43 -54.21
N GLY A 707 35.62 2.30 -53.50
CA GLY A 707 34.34 2.90 -53.99
C GLY A 707 33.15 2.06 -53.49
N TYR A 708 32.01 2.53 -52.99
CA TYR A 708 31.10 3.67 -53.25
C TYR A 708 30.07 3.65 -52.08
N GLY A 709 29.26 4.63 -51.70
CA GLY A 709 28.80 5.93 -52.23
C GLY A 709 27.40 6.20 -51.61
N ALA A 710 27.19 7.32 -50.92
CA ALA A 710 26.28 8.46 -51.26
C ALA A 710 24.77 8.20 -51.00
N LEU A 711 23.87 9.12 -50.62
CA LEU A 711 23.68 10.58 -50.73
C LEU A 711 22.96 11.08 -49.44
N GLU A 712 23.21 12.28 -48.88
CA GLU A 712 22.96 13.67 -49.32
C GLU A 712 21.52 14.19 -49.11
N SER A 713 21.44 15.49 -48.80
CA SER A 713 20.47 16.20 -47.99
C SER A 713 19.64 17.24 -48.76
N THR A 714 18.50 17.61 -48.16
CA THR A 714 17.84 18.95 -48.15
C THR A 714 17.35 19.59 -49.46
N LEU A 715 16.06 19.98 -49.51
CA LEU A 715 15.62 21.39 -49.40
C LEU A 715 14.08 21.52 -49.32
N ASP A 716 13.66 22.55 -48.59
CA ASP A 716 12.34 23.23 -48.40
C ASP A 716 11.78 23.88 -49.71
N PRO A 717 10.71 24.74 -49.75
CA PRO A 717 9.66 25.12 -48.76
C PRO A 717 8.21 25.29 -49.33
N GLY A 718 7.22 25.47 -48.42
CA GLY A 718 6.21 26.56 -48.45
C GLY A 718 4.87 26.44 -49.21
N THR A 719 3.78 26.83 -48.50
CA THR A 719 2.42 27.31 -48.94
C THR A 719 1.54 26.29 -49.68
N ASP A 720 0.29 25.98 -49.32
CA ASP A 720 -0.78 26.63 -48.53
C ASP A 720 -1.33 25.73 -47.39
#